data_AF-A0AB74JFU1-F1
#
_entry.id   AF-A0AB74JFU1-F1
#
_cell.length_a   1.000
_cell.length_b   1.000
_cell.length_c   1.000
_cell.angle_alpha   90.00
_cell.angle_beta   90.00
_cell.angle_gamma   90.00
#
_symmetry.space_group_name_H-M   'P 1'
#
loop_
_entity.id
_entity.type
_entity.pdbx_description
1 polymer ?
#
loop_
_entity_poly.entity_id
_entity_poly.type
_entity_poly.pdbx_seq_one_letter_code
_entity_poly.pdbx_strand_id
1 'polypeptide(L)'
;MASIRLVLPGLLALLPYCSAQYADFSIPSTYTSWDNEAWELSTSSLIQGQYQSRAPMGNGYIGCALAAAGPFFEADVNLTNPDGGNLPINGWPLDNPRQTFCTVSGFFNSQKNTSRTNFAELLEKGGESVIAGIPNWPNLILQVDGATLNASVDSSTISDFKSTRSLKDGLQTWNYTWTPSPNTSLSVSYEMFMDRSQPNVAAVRLSVTSSSSVNATVTDLIDGRGAVRSDPHATGALDNSSTIYSAVSPHWLGNITAWIFSTVDLDLSARLNASDSFYLPTNDSTYGQSWSIALNAGSAVTVSKYIGIASSDGFSDPESIARDASLEASEAGFDELFRGSSQAWADILTDDMVDDYTLPDGSLPDDQNVIDMQIISKANAHYLLQNLLPEDGSDLNHWSISVGGLGSDSYAGLVFWDADVFMSPGIAVSHPKYAAQIPKYRVMLAPQAAINAQENDFSSEAIIYPWTSGRFGNCTGTGPCVDYQYHLNSDIFLNNLLYWRVTGDDSWFKSQTIPVNDAIVQMFSELVEYNQTVGGYSISNLTDPDEYANQVPDGAFTLASIAKIIEWAQGYSEEFSLDVEANWSSIAGNVALPFAPSGLLTEFRGANNTAVIKQDDVDLINYPLDYSSENYTREDKLASLDYYAVKQSPDGPAMTYSLYSISANALSPSGCSSFTYALNGFKAYARAPWYQFSEQQVDNFTTNGGTNPAFPFMTGAGGWHQVGPMGWLGARVVEEQLILQPALPPQIPYVSLRTVIFGGAGIKATMNHTHTNLTRMDVSTYLPPNSTDIYGNQSMPITIGFSLQDGRNISIALGETVTVDNRVYFDNLTAAGNLVQCLPVSSEGEYQPGQFPLAAVDGAASTRWQPSSPEPASLTIDMQDVEYQPLTGVSFDWGRRPATGARVLVYNSTSGSNSSSTEIHTAAFSDIEISMPYDAATNDVVQEYQGNMSYFTFSTPIWSGQYITLEISGCQATGDEFGATVAEFNLFGANGTSVVGSGTSNGTLSNATTATVTPSSTRGAVSSLATASITATRTPSSPSLMASNTGFKTVSRPEAWSLFMGMVVGMVLL
;
A
#
# COMPACT_ATOMS: atom_id res chain seq x y z
N MET A 1 4.80 69.57 29.10
CA MET A 1 6.16 69.54 28.52
C MET A 1 6.13 68.41 27.50
N ALA A 2 6.10 68.70 26.20
CA ALA A 2 7.27 68.85 25.32
C ALA A 2 8.02 67.50 25.17
N SER A 3 8.13 66.85 24.01
CA SER A 3 8.01 67.27 22.58
C SER A 3 7.25 66.20 21.74
N ILE A 4 6.44 66.48 20.70
CA ILE A 4 6.71 67.06 19.35
C ILE A 4 7.59 66.12 18.48
N ARG A 5 7.28 65.72 17.22
CA ARG A 5 6.10 65.81 16.31
C ARG A 5 6.37 65.02 14.99
N LEU A 6 5.35 64.46 14.32
CA LEU A 6 5.25 64.19 12.83
C LEU A 6 6.32 63.21 12.24
N VAL A 7 6.27 62.63 11.02
CA VAL A 7 5.32 62.33 9.89
C VAL A 7 6.05 61.25 9.01
N LEU A 8 5.58 60.47 8.01
CA LEU A 8 4.53 60.50 6.97
C LEU A 8 4.24 59.03 6.50
N PRO A 9 3.07 58.66 5.92
CA PRO A 9 2.78 57.25 5.57
C PRO A 9 3.30 56.82 4.17
N GLY A 10 3.47 55.52 3.95
CA GLY A 10 3.74 54.94 2.63
C GLY A 10 3.56 53.42 2.60
N LEU A 11 2.87 52.93 1.55
CA LEU A 11 2.60 51.53 1.15
C LEU A 11 2.28 50.50 2.26
N LEU A 12 1.06 49.93 2.20
CA LEU A 12 0.91 48.52 2.55
C LEU A 12 1.68 47.71 1.49
N ALA A 13 2.72 47.00 1.91
CA ALA A 13 3.10 45.79 1.20
C ALA A 13 1.99 44.76 1.46
N LEU A 14 1.36 44.26 0.39
CA LEU A 14 0.63 43.01 0.47
C LEU A 14 1.67 41.91 0.64
N LEU A 15 2.01 41.60 1.90
CA LEU A 15 2.67 40.35 2.23
C LEU A 15 1.75 39.23 1.76
N PRO A 16 2.18 38.34 0.85
CA PRO A 16 1.52 37.07 0.71
C PRO A 16 1.77 36.31 2.02
N TYR A 17 0.76 36.26 2.89
CA TYR A 17 0.63 35.13 3.79
C TYR A 17 0.31 33.91 2.93
N CYS A 18 1.35 33.35 2.30
CA CYS A 18 1.32 31.96 1.90
C CYS A 18 1.19 31.16 3.20
N SER A 19 -0.03 30.76 3.53
CA SER A 19 -0.22 29.48 4.21
C SER A 19 0.54 28.46 3.39
N ALA A 20 1.56 27.83 3.97
CA ALA A 20 2.27 26.73 3.34
C ALA A 20 1.27 25.57 3.19
N GLN A 21 0.65 25.50 2.01
CA GLN A 21 -0.27 24.44 1.66
C GLN A 21 0.55 23.15 1.52
N TYR A 22 0.06 22.07 2.12
CA TYR A 22 0.68 20.75 1.98
C TYR A 22 0.78 20.40 0.49
N ALA A 23 1.88 19.76 0.10
CA ALA A 23 2.02 19.26 -1.26
C ALA A 23 1.07 18.08 -1.46
N ASP A 24 0.30 18.10 -2.55
CA ASP A 24 -0.48 16.94 -2.95
C ASP A 24 0.44 15.92 -3.60
N PHE A 25 0.60 14.78 -2.94
CA PHE A 25 1.42 13.67 -3.39
C PHE A 25 0.58 12.53 -4.02
N SER A 26 -0.73 12.71 -4.25
CA SER A 26 -1.56 11.71 -4.94
C SER A 26 -1.08 11.43 -6.38
N ILE A 27 -1.44 10.27 -6.95
CA ILE A 27 -1.09 9.88 -8.32
C ILE A 27 -2.33 9.76 -9.23
N PRO A 28 -2.23 10.08 -10.54
CA PRO A 28 -1.06 10.61 -11.25
C PRO A 28 -0.74 12.06 -10.86
N SER A 29 0.54 12.39 -10.67
CA SER A 29 0.99 13.68 -10.15
C SER A 29 1.72 14.52 -11.20
N THR A 30 1.51 15.84 -11.18
CA THR A 30 2.32 16.79 -11.98
C THR A 30 3.77 16.91 -11.51
N TYR A 31 4.10 16.37 -10.33
CA TYR A 31 5.46 16.35 -9.80
C TYR A 31 6.29 15.15 -10.27
N THR A 32 5.69 14.18 -10.95
CA THR A 32 6.36 12.96 -11.41
C THR A 32 6.40 12.88 -12.93
N SER A 33 7.48 12.30 -13.45
CA SER A 33 7.62 11.86 -14.84
C SER A 33 8.20 10.44 -14.85
N TRP A 34 7.87 9.68 -15.90
CA TRP A 34 8.26 8.28 -16.07
C TRP A 34 8.99 8.10 -17.41
N ASP A 35 10.14 7.43 -17.38
CA ASP A 35 10.80 6.89 -18.55
C ASP A 35 10.61 5.36 -18.57
N ASN A 36 9.85 4.87 -19.57
CA ASN A 36 9.50 3.45 -19.68
C ASN A 36 10.64 2.57 -20.23
N GLU A 37 11.65 3.15 -20.88
CA GLU A 37 12.81 2.40 -21.39
C GLU A 37 13.86 2.24 -20.28
N ALA A 38 14.12 3.32 -19.53
CA ALA A 38 15.05 3.33 -18.39
C ALA A 38 14.45 2.76 -17.09
N TRP A 39 13.12 2.70 -16.97
CA TRP A 39 12.39 2.58 -15.69
C TRP A 39 12.83 3.65 -14.67
N GLU A 40 12.99 4.89 -15.15
CA GLU A 40 13.35 6.05 -14.31
C GLU A 40 12.08 6.80 -13.90
N LEU A 41 11.86 6.93 -12.58
CA LEU A 41 10.98 7.95 -12.02
C LEU A 41 11.79 9.23 -11.82
N SER A 42 11.25 10.39 -12.21
CA SER A 42 11.93 11.66 -11.93
C SER A 42 11.00 12.83 -11.62
N THR A 43 11.50 13.74 -10.78
CA THR A 43 10.80 14.95 -10.35
C THR A 43 11.64 16.20 -10.57
N SER A 44 10.99 17.30 -10.97
CA SER A 44 11.59 18.64 -11.06
C SER A 44 11.16 19.58 -9.93
N SER A 45 10.57 19.05 -8.86
CA SER A 45 10.06 19.84 -7.73
C SER A 45 10.79 19.50 -6.43
N LEU A 46 11.58 20.44 -5.93
CA LEU A 46 12.21 20.33 -4.62
C LEU A 46 11.18 20.60 -3.51
N ILE A 47 10.74 19.54 -2.84
CA ILE A 47 9.80 19.60 -1.71
C ILE A 47 10.52 19.02 -0.48
N GLN A 48 10.98 19.88 0.43
CA GLN A 48 11.76 19.48 1.61
C GLN A 48 10.88 19.26 2.86
N GLY A 49 11.39 18.49 3.82
CA GLY A 49 10.82 18.38 5.17
C GLY A 49 9.46 17.65 5.26
N GLN A 50 9.13 16.82 4.26
CA GLN A 50 7.92 15.99 4.20
C GLN A 50 8.31 14.57 3.78
N TYR A 51 7.95 13.58 4.58
CA TYR A 51 8.39 12.19 4.42
C TYR A 51 8.10 11.56 3.04
N GLN A 52 7.00 11.92 2.37
CA GLN A 52 6.64 11.37 1.04
C GLN A 52 7.66 11.73 -0.06
N SER A 53 8.37 12.86 0.10
CA SER A 53 9.40 13.31 -0.84
C SER A 53 10.70 12.49 -0.79
N ARG A 54 10.93 11.75 0.32
CA ARG A 54 12.18 11.05 0.58
C ARG A 54 12.34 9.83 -0.31
N ALA A 55 13.59 9.51 -0.63
CA ALA A 55 13.95 8.27 -1.31
C ALA A 55 14.45 7.23 -0.28
N PRO A 56 13.62 6.30 0.22
CA PRO A 56 14.07 5.11 0.94
C PRO A 56 14.69 4.10 -0.02
N MET A 57 15.95 3.75 0.26
CA MET A 57 16.78 2.82 -0.50
C MET A 57 17.21 1.65 0.36
N GLY A 58 17.49 0.51 -0.26
CA GLY A 58 18.09 -0.65 0.40
C GLY A 58 18.85 -1.55 -0.58
N ASN A 59 19.55 -2.56 -0.04
CA ASN A 59 20.11 -3.68 -0.81
C ASN A 59 19.79 -5.07 -0.20
N GLY A 60 18.83 -5.12 0.74
CA GLY A 60 18.46 -6.30 1.53
C GLY A 60 19.19 -6.41 2.87
N TYR A 61 20.40 -5.86 3.00
CA TYR A 61 21.17 -5.90 4.25
C TYR A 61 21.20 -4.53 4.96
N ILE A 62 21.51 -3.46 4.22
CA ILE A 62 21.40 -2.09 4.69
C ILE A 62 20.23 -1.38 4.03
N GLY A 63 19.69 -0.38 4.71
CA GLY A 63 18.73 0.56 4.14
C GLY A 63 18.84 1.95 4.76
N CYS A 64 18.38 2.96 4.01
CA CYS A 64 18.21 4.32 4.52
C CYS A 64 17.28 5.18 3.68
N ALA A 65 16.51 6.07 4.32
CA ALA A 65 15.81 7.18 3.68
C ALA A 65 16.67 8.44 3.51
N LEU A 66 16.50 9.11 2.37
CA LEU A 66 17.31 10.25 1.93
C LEU A 66 16.45 11.48 1.66
N ALA A 67 16.97 12.67 1.94
CA ALA A 67 16.26 13.94 1.76
C ALA A 67 15.96 14.27 0.28
N ALA A 68 14.92 15.09 0.04
CA ALA A 68 14.61 15.58 -1.30
C ALA A 68 15.73 16.44 -1.93
N ALA A 69 16.54 17.12 -1.11
CA ALA A 69 17.63 17.98 -1.57
C ALA A 69 18.96 17.25 -1.89
N GLY A 70 19.10 15.98 -1.51
CA GLY A 70 20.36 15.23 -1.65
C GLY A 70 20.51 14.09 -0.63
N PRO A 71 21.67 13.39 -0.63
CA PRO A 71 21.96 12.28 0.27
C PRO A 71 22.27 12.79 1.70
N PHE A 72 21.24 13.33 2.36
CA PHE A 72 21.36 14.06 3.62
C PHE A 72 20.40 13.54 4.70
N PHE A 73 20.76 13.74 5.97
CA PHE A 73 19.82 13.63 7.10
C PHE A 73 18.75 14.73 7.05
N GLU A 74 17.48 14.37 7.21
CA GLU A 74 16.33 15.29 7.27
C GLU A 74 15.34 14.86 8.37
N ALA A 75 14.64 15.82 8.98
CA ALA A 75 13.47 15.58 9.82
C ALA A 75 12.25 16.29 9.22
N ASP A 76 11.05 15.76 9.46
CA ASP A 76 9.81 16.43 9.08
C ASP A 76 9.64 17.74 9.85
N VAL A 77 9.12 18.77 9.17
CA VAL A 77 8.84 20.08 9.78
C VAL A 77 7.35 20.35 9.84
N ASN A 78 6.90 21.10 10.85
CA ASN A 78 5.53 21.58 10.88
C ASN A 78 5.39 22.74 9.89
N LEU A 79 4.78 22.51 8.72
CA LEU A 79 4.66 23.55 7.66
C LEU A 79 3.94 24.83 8.13
N THR A 80 3.09 24.75 9.15
CA THR A 80 2.39 25.93 9.72
C THR A 80 3.23 26.71 10.72
N ASN A 81 4.29 26.11 11.26
CA ASN A 81 5.25 26.73 12.18
C ASN A 81 6.60 25.99 12.13
N PRO A 82 7.44 26.17 11.09
CA PRO A 82 8.65 25.36 10.91
C PRO A 82 9.64 25.46 12.09
N ASP A 83 9.63 26.58 12.81
CA ASP A 83 10.46 26.85 13.98
C ASP A 83 9.88 26.35 15.32
N GLY A 84 8.75 25.61 15.34
CA GLY A 84 8.29 24.95 16.58
C GLY A 84 6.85 24.41 16.62
N GLY A 85 6.37 24.12 17.82
CA GLY A 85 5.09 23.39 18.02
C GLY A 85 5.30 21.88 17.90
N ASN A 86 4.24 21.14 17.59
CA ASN A 86 4.32 19.69 17.43
C ASN A 86 4.94 19.36 16.06
N LEU A 87 6.02 18.59 16.03
CA LEU A 87 6.57 18.00 14.82
C LEU A 87 5.66 16.87 14.30
N PRO A 88 5.65 16.56 13.00
CA PRO A 88 5.04 15.34 12.48
C PRO A 88 5.71 14.09 13.08
N ILE A 89 4.89 13.11 13.46
CA ILE A 89 5.33 11.86 14.08
C ILE A 89 4.96 10.64 13.24
N ASN A 90 5.69 9.55 13.44
CA ASN A 90 5.34 8.23 12.95
C ASN A 90 4.03 7.73 13.59
N GLY A 91 3.48 6.66 13.02
CA GLY A 91 2.37 5.93 13.60
C GLY A 91 2.75 5.09 14.84
N TRP A 92 1.86 4.15 15.15
CA TRP A 92 2.02 3.16 16.21
C TRP A 92 3.24 2.25 15.94
N PRO A 93 3.94 1.71 16.96
CA PRO A 93 3.78 1.93 18.40
C PRO A 93 4.73 3.01 18.96
N LEU A 94 5.49 3.70 18.09
CA LEU A 94 6.61 4.55 18.51
C LEU A 94 6.27 6.02 18.72
N ASP A 95 5.36 6.60 17.92
CA ASP A 95 4.96 8.01 18.01
C ASP A 95 6.15 9.00 18.01
N ASN A 96 7.28 8.61 17.42
CA ASN A 96 8.52 9.39 17.36
C ASN A 96 8.51 10.40 16.20
N PRO A 97 9.26 11.51 16.26
CA PRO A 97 9.37 12.45 15.15
C PRO A 97 9.80 11.75 13.85
N ARG A 98 9.10 12.05 12.74
CA ARG A 98 9.46 11.53 11.41
C ARG A 98 10.80 12.12 10.98
N GLN A 99 11.73 11.25 10.58
CA GLN A 99 13.06 11.63 10.10
C GLN A 99 13.62 10.57 9.14
N THR A 100 14.70 10.91 8.44
CA THR A 100 15.52 9.94 7.70
C THR A 100 16.07 8.88 8.65
N PHE A 101 15.64 7.64 8.45
CA PHE A 101 16.08 6.47 9.21
C PHE A 101 17.07 5.66 8.35
N CYS A 102 18.19 5.24 8.94
CA CYS A 102 19.07 4.22 8.37
C CYS A 102 19.13 3.02 9.32
N THR A 103 19.18 1.79 8.82
CA THR A 103 19.38 0.58 9.64
C THR A 103 20.20 -0.50 8.92
N VAL A 104 20.59 -1.52 9.68
CA VAL A 104 20.94 -2.85 9.20
C VAL A 104 19.76 -3.79 9.45
N SER A 105 19.55 -4.79 8.59
CA SER A 105 18.56 -5.84 8.81
C SER A 105 18.83 -6.59 10.13
N GLY A 106 17.78 -6.87 10.92
CA GLY A 106 17.89 -7.53 12.23
C GLY A 106 18.39 -6.66 13.40
N PHE A 107 18.74 -5.39 13.18
CA PHE A 107 19.33 -4.52 14.20
C PHE A 107 18.29 -3.91 15.17
N PHE A 108 17.55 -4.77 15.87
CA PHE A 108 16.58 -4.40 16.90
C PHE A 108 17.25 -4.08 18.24
N ASN A 109 16.63 -3.20 19.03
CA ASN A 109 16.92 -3.03 20.46
C ASN A 109 16.19 -4.07 21.32
N SER A 110 16.31 -3.95 22.64
CA SER A 110 15.27 -4.42 23.57
C SER A 110 14.81 -3.27 24.45
N GLN A 111 13.52 -3.12 24.72
CA GLN A 111 13.01 -2.06 25.60
C GLN A 111 11.75 -2.52 26.34
N LYS A 112 11.57 -2.11 27.61
CA LYS A 112 10.40 -2.56 28.37
C LYS A 112 9.08 -2.04 27.78
N ASN A 113 9.07 -0.80 27.30
CA ASN A 113 7.87 -0.11 26.82
C ASN A 113 8.15 0.60 25.49
N THR A 114 7.22 0.49 24.55
CA THR A 114 6.97 1.43 23.45
C THR A 114 6.16 2.65 23.93
N SER A 115 5.93 3.64 23.06
CA SER A 115 5.11 4.82 23.37
C SER A 115 3.62 4.47 23.48
N ARG A 116 3.15 3.59 22.60
CA ARG A 116 1.84 2.91 22.70
C ARG A 116 2.01 1.40 22.82
N THR A 117 1.10 0.78 23.57
CA THR A 117 1.01 -0.65 23.82
C THR A 117 -0.47 -1.02 23.89
N ASN A 118 -0.83 -2.22 23.43
CA ASN A 118 -2.22 -2.65 23.35
C ASN A 118 -2.61 -3.48 24.59
N PHE A 119 -1.67 -4.26 25.12
CA PHE A 119 -1.86 -5.20 26.24
C PHE A 119 -0.78 -4.95 27.31
N ALA A 120 -0.96 -3.88 28.09
CA ALA A 120 0.06 -3.39 29.04
C ALA A 120 0.45 -4.41 30.13
N GLU A 121 -0.44 -5.35 30.44
CA GLU A 121 -0.23 -6.49 31.34
C GLU A 121 0.84 -7.47 30.86
N LEU A 122 1.03 -7.63 29.54
CA LEU A 122 2.07 -8.50 28.98
C LEU A 122 3.48 -7.91 29.18
N LEU A 123 3.58 -6.61 29.49
CA LEU A 123 4.81 -5.95 29.94
C LEU A 123 5.21 -6.34 31.38
N GLU A 124 4.46 -7.22 32.06
CA GLU A 124 4.95 -7.93 33.25
C GLU A 124 5.65 -9.26 32.91
N LYS A 125 5.28 -9.91 31.80
CA LYS A 125 5.93 -11.13 31.29
C LYS A 125 7.26 -10.83 30.57
N GLY A 126 7.31 -9.75 29.78
CA GLY A 126 8.48 -9.44 28.94
C GLY A 126 8.66 -7.97 28.59
N GLY A 127 9.37 -7.74 27.49
CA GLY A 127 9.58 -6.42 26.88
C GLY A 127 9.62 -6.52 25.36
N GLU A 128 9.52 -5.37 24.70
CA GLU A 128 9.52 -5.24 23.25
C GLU A 128 10.94 -5.35 22.67
N SER A 129 11.04 -5.60 21.36
CA SER A 129 12.28 -5.41 20.59
C SER A 129 11.95 -4.67 19.29
N VAL A 130 12.44 -3.43 19.15
CA VAL A 130 12.08 -2.52 18.06
C VAL A 130 13.30 -2.11 17.25
N ILE A 131 13.15 -1.89 15.94
CA ILE A 131 14.28 -1.62 15.04
C ILE A 131 15.06 -0.38 15.51
N ALA A 132 16.38 -0.48 15.62
CA ALA A 132 17.25 0.59 16.06
C ALA A 132 17.94 1.25 14.86
N GLY A 133 18.19 2.55 14.94
CA GLY A 133 18.85 3.30 13.89
C GLY A 133 20.36 3.21 13.99
N ILE A 134 21.04 3.24 12.84
CA ILE A 134 22.46 3.55 12.75
C ILE A 134 22.66 5.03 12.39
N PRO A 135 23.83 5.64 12.70
CA PRO A 135 24.17 6.98 12.23
C PRO A 135 23.91 7.17 10.73
N ASN A 136 23.34 8.32 10.37
CA ASN A 136 23.01 8.63 8.98
C ASN A 136 24.32 8.93 8.22
N TRP A 137 24.74 7.93 7.44
CA TRP A 137 26.04 7.85 6.80
C TRP A 137 26.19 8.48 5.40
N PRO A 138 25.16 8.75 4.58
CA PRO A 138 25.36 9.22 3.19
C PRO A 138 26.01 10.62 3.03
N ASN A 139 25.94 11.47 4.06
CA ASN A 139 26.21 12.91 3.96
C ASN A 139 27.58 13.26 3.33
N LEU A 140 27.53 14.02 2.21
CA LEU A 140 28.63 14.82 1.66
C LEU A 140 28.18 16.29 1.60
N ILE A 141 28.43 17.03 2.68
CA ILE A 141 27.99 18.42 2.82
C ILE A 141 28.94 19.36 2.06
N LEU A 142 28.39 20.30 1.29
CA LEU A 142 29.16 21.32 0.56
C LEU A 142 28.95 22.70 1.21
N GLN A 143 30.03 23.45 1.43
CA GLN A 143 29.98 24.82 1.93
C GLN A 143 30.71 25.79 0.99
N VAL A 144 30.08 26.92 0.67
CA VAL A 144 30.60 27.95 -0.25
C VAL A 144 30.13 29.33 0.21
N ASP A 145 31.01 30.33 0.19
CA ASP A 145 30.73 31.72 0.62
C ASP A 145 30.11 31.88 2.04
N GLY A 146 30.21 30.84 2.88
CA GLY A 146 29.60 30.78 4.22
C GLY A 146 28.18 30.20 4.26
N ALA A 147 27.60 29.86 3.11
CA ALA A 147 26.38 29.06 3.01
C ALA A 147 26.70 27.55 3.00
N THR A 148 25.70 26.73 3.33
CA THR A 148 25.80 25.27 3.45
C THR A 148 24.71 24.62 2.61
N LEU A 149 25.06 23.59 1.85
CA LEU A 149 24.14 22.73 1.11
C LEU A 149 23.87 21.45 1.90
N ASN A 150 22.64 21.30 2.38
CA ASN A 150 22.14 20.15 3.14
C ASN A 150 20.62 20.01 2.95
N ALA A 151 19.96 19.11 3.69
CA ALA A 151 18.50 18.93 3.62
C ALA A 151 17.67 20.18 3.94
N SER A 152 18.23 21.15 4.68
CA SER A 152 17.59 22.43 5.05
C SER A 152 18.13 23.62 4.26
N VAL A 153 18.65 23.40 3.04
CA VAL A 153 19.05 24.49 2.14
C VAL A 153 17.84 25.37 1.80
N ASP A 154 18.06 26.69 1.70
CA ASP A 154 17.04 27.62 1.23
C ASP A 154 16.70 27.31 -0.23
N SER A 155 15.48 26.83 -0.48
CA SER A 155 15.02 26.41 -1.81
C SER A 155 15.00 27.55 -2.83
N SER A 156 14.97 28.82 -2.41
CA SER A 156 15.11 29.97 -3.30
C SER A 156 16.54 30.16 -3.85
N THR A 157 17.52 29.47 -3.27
CA THR A 157 18.90 29.37 -3.80
C THR A 157 19.10 28.18 -4.75
N ILE A 158 18.08 27.34 -4.94
CA ILE A 158 18.10 26.18 -5.83
C ILE A 158 17.30 26.48 -7.11
N SER A 159 17.84 26.05 -8.25
CA SER A 159 17.24 26.21 -9.58
C SER A 159 17.60 25.01 -10.46
N ASP A 160 16.92 24.83 -11.59
CA ASP A 160 17.14 23.73 -12.54
C ASP A 160 17.11 22.32 -11.90
N PHE A 161 16.30 22.15 -10.85
CA PHE A 161 16.25 20.90 -10.07
C PHE A 161 15.65 19.74 -10.88
N LYS A 162 16.37 18.61 -10.92
CA LYS A 162 15.86 17.27 -11.28
C LYS A 162 16.43 16.25 -10.29
N SER A 163 15.56 15.46 -9.65
CA SER A 163 15.98 14.25 -8.94
C SER A 163 15.41 13.01 -9.62
N THR A 164 16.18 11.92 -9.67
CA THR A 164 15.80 10.70 -10.39
C THR A 164 16.01 9.44 -9.56
N ARG A 165 15.13 8.46 -9.75
CA ARG A 165 15.18 7.10 -9.19
C ARG A 165 15.12 6.09 -10.33
N SER A 166 16.23 5.40 -10.57
CA SER A 166 16.24 4.21 -11.42
C SER A 166 15.67 3.02 -10.65
N LEU A 167 14.65 2.37 -11.22
CA LEU A 167 14.12 1.10 -10.71
C LEU A 167 14.87 -0.12 -11.28
N LYS A 168 15.66 0.06 -12.35
CA LYS A 168 16.45 -1.01 -12.99
C LYS A 168 17.77 -1.33 -12.29
N ASP A 169 18.40 -0.37 -11.61
CA ASP A 169 19.69 -0.56 -10.93
C ASP A 169 19.81 0.13 -9.56
N GLY A 170 18.72 0.75 -9.08
CA GLY A 170 18.67 1.37 -7.76
C GLY A 170 19.51 2.65 -7.60
N LEU A 171 20.00 3.24 -8.69
CA LEU A 171 20.63 4.55 -8.66
C LEU A 171 19.62 5.65 -8.23
N GLN A 172 20.04 6.52 -7.32
CA GLN A 172 19.38 7.77 -6.99
C GLN A 172 20.26 8.94 -7.44
N THR A 173 19.68 9.95 -8.08
CA THR A 173 20.40 11.17 -8.48
C THR A 173 19.69 12.45 -8.02
N TRP A 174 20.46 13.53 -7.86
CA TRP A 174 19.98 14.90 -7.72
C TRP A 174 20.87 15.82 -8.51
N ASN A 175 20.29 16.61 -9.41
CA ASN A 175 20.97 17.56 -10.27
C ASN A 175 20.32 18.94 -10.09
N TYR A 176 21.10 19.98 -9.81
CA TYR A 176 20.57 21.34 -9.67
C TYR A 176 21.65 22.43 -9.76
N THR A 177 21.21 23.64 -10.08
CA THR A 177 21.99 24.89 -9.97
C THR A 177 21.79 25.50 -8.58
N TRP A 178 22.81 25.41 -7.71
CA TRP A 178 22.83 26.07 -6.38
C TRP A 178 23.53 27.43 -6.45
N THR A 179 22.89 28.48 -5.94
CA THR A 179 23.42 29.86 -5.93
C THR A 179 23.57 30.39 -4.49
N PRO A 180 24.61 29.96 -3.75
CA PRO A 180 24.86 30.38 -2.36
C PRO A 180 25.15 31.87 -2.19
N SER A 181 25.63 32.56 -3.23
CA SER A 181 25.82 34.01 -3.21
C SER A 181 25.57 34.63 -4.59
N PRO A 182 25.25 35.95 -4.69
CA PRO A 182 24.99 36.60 -5.97
C PRO A 182 26.15 36.63 -6.99
N ASN A 183 27.34 36.15 -6.62
CA ASN A 183 28.52 36.08 -7.48
C ASN A 183 29.00 34.63 -7.73
N THR A 184 28.33 33.65 -7.15
CA THR A 184 28.78 32.25 -7.11
C THR A 184 27.59 31.33 -7.32
N SER A 185 27.52 30.73 -8.52
CA SER A 185 26.53 29.73 -8.89
C SER A 185 27.26 28.43 -9.23
N LEU A 186 26.69 27.29 -8.84
CA LEU A 186 27.31 25.98 -8.97
C LEU A 186 26.32 25.00 -9.58
N SER A 187 26.70 24.34 -10.66
CA SER A 187 26.03 23.10 -11.08
C SER A 187 26.49 22.01 -10.12
N VAL A 188 25.54 21.40 -9.41
CA VAL A 188 25.76 20.32 -8.44
C VAL A 188 25.05 19.07 -8.94
N SER A 189 25.75 17.94 -8.90
CA SER A 189 25.20 16.60 -9.08
C SER A 189 25.59 15.72 -7.89
N TYR A 190 24.61 15.04 -7.32
CA TYR A 190 24.80 13.93 -6.39
C TYR A 190 24.29 12.63 -7.03
N GLU A 191 25.04 11.56 -6.89
CA GLU A 191 24.69 10.21 -7.33
C GLU A 191 24.94 9.23 -6.17
N MET A 192 24.01 8.31 -5.93
CA MET A 192 24.11 7.35 -4.82
C MET A 192 23.48 6.00 -5.17
N PHE A 193 24.14 4.92 -4.76
CA PHE A 193 23.58 3.56 -4.76
C PHE A 193 24.05 2.78 -3.52
N MET A 194 23.29 1.77 -3.15
CA MET A 194 23.74 0.69 -2.25
C MET A 194 24.04 -0.51 -3.13
N ASP A 195 25.19 -1.17 -2.92
CA ASP A 195 25.66 -2.21 -3.83
C ASP A 195 24.80 -3.48 -3.65
N ARG A 196 24.21 -3.96 -4.76
CA ARG A 196 23.40 -5.18 -4.78
C ARG A 196 24.24 -6.45 -4.92
N SER A 197 25.48 -6.32 -5.39
CA SER A 197 26.47 -7.40 -5.47
C SER A 197 27.25 -7.60 -4.17
N GLN A 198 27.31 -6.57 -3.31
CA GLN A 198 28.05 -6.59 -2.05
C GLN A 198 27.18 -5.99 -0.92
N PRO A 199 26.54 -6.80 -0.05
CA PRO A 199 25.55 -6.32 0.91
C PRO A 199 26.08 -5.26 1.90
N ASN A 200 27.38 -5.28 2.19
CA ASN A 200 28.03 -4.35 3.10
C ASN A 200 28.38 -2.98 2.50
N VAL A 201 28.28 -2.80 1.18
CA VAL A 201 28.87 -1.65 0.45
C VAL A 201 27.81 -0.65 -0.02
N ALA A 202 28.14 0.64 0.05
CA ALA A 202 27.43 1.70 -0.65
C ALA A 202 28.39 2.81 -1.11
N ALA A 203 27.97 3.63 -2.07
CA ALA A 203 28.78 4.73 -2.59
C ALA A 203 27.97 6.00 -2.87
N VAL A 204 28.61 7.15 -2.67
CA VAL A 204 28.06 8.48 -2.96
C VAL A 204 29.09 9.27 -3.76
N ARG A 205 28.69 9.84 -4.90
CA ARG A 205 29.51 10.73 -5.74
C ARG A 205 28.90 12.13 -5.75
N LEU A 206 29.73 13.13 -5.51
CA LEU A 206 29.41 14.55 -5.61
C LEU A 206 30.24 15.17 -6.74
N SER A 207 29.59 15.71 -7.76
CA SER A 207 30.24 16.46 -8.85
C SER A 207 29.78 17.92 -8.84
N VAL A 208 30.74 18.85 -8.81
CA VAL A 208 30.47 20.30 -8.66
C VAL A 208 31.23 21.09 -9.73
N THR A 209 30.53 21.93 -10.50
CA THR A 209 31.13 22.89 -11.45
C THR A 209 30.70 24.30 -11.09
N SER A 210 31.65 25.17 -10.73
CA SER A 210 31.34 26.57 -10.36
C SER A 210 31.43 27.52 -11.55
N SER A 211 30.57 28.54 -11.56
CA SER A 211 30.60 29.67 -12.51
C SER A 211 31.79 30.60 -12.31
N SER A 212 32.39 30.60 -11.11
CA SER A 212 33.45 31.51 -10.68
C SER A 212 34.54 30.73 -9.92
N SER A 213 35.78 31.23 -9.91
CA SER A 213 36.84 30.56 -9.14
C SER A 213 36.67 30.87 -7.66
N VAL A 214 36.34 29.86 -6.86
CA VAL A 214 35.97 29.98 -5.43
C VAL A 214 36.55 28.81 -4.63
N ASN A 215 36.83 29.03 -3.36
CA ASN A 215 37.16 27.93 -2.44
C ASN A 215 35.86 27.39 -1.83
N ALA A 216 35.72 26.07 -1.81
CA ALA A 216 34.64 25.37 -1.12
C ALA A 216 35.20 24.44 -0.04
N THR A 217 34.40 24.13 0.96
CA THR A 217 34.66 23.01 1.87
C THR A 217 33.73 21.86 1.50
N VAL A 218 34.28 20.65 1.38
CA VAL A 218 33.47 19.42 1.39
C VAL A 218 33.69 18.72 2.72
N THR A 219 32.59 18.37 3.39
CA THR A 219 32.57 17.67 4.67
C THR A 219 31.95 16.29 4.50
N ASP A 220 32.75 15.26 4.74
CA ASP A 220 32.26 13.91 5.00
C ASP A 220 31.76 13.82 6.44
N LEU A 221 30.51 13.40 6.60
CA LEU A 221 29.81 13.33 7.87
C LEU A 221 29.13 11.95 8.02
N ILE A 222 29.36 11.32 9.17
CA ILE A 222 28.53 10.25 9.72
C ILE A 222 27.70 10.90 10.84
N ASP A 223 26.40 11.09 10.62
CA ASP A 223 25.53 11.91 11.46
C ASP A 223 24.80 11.07 12.52
N GLY A 224 25.22 11.22 13.79
CA GLY A 224 24.67 10.45 14.90
C GLY A 224 23.19 10.68 15.18
N ARG A 225 22.54 11.69 14.59
CA ARG A 225 21.08 11.92 14.71
C ARG A 225 20.25 10.79 14.08
N GLY A 226 20.83 10.01 13.17
CA GLY A 226 20.20 8.80 12.63
C GLY A 226 20.13 7.64 13.65
N ALA A 227 20.98 7.62 14.68
CA ALA A 227 21.16 6.52 15.63
C ALA A 227 20.05 6.45 16.71
N VAL A 228 18.78 6.55 16.30
CA VAL A 228 17.64 6.48 17.22
C VAL A 228 17.56 5.10 17.87
N ARG A 229 17.36 5.05 19.19
CA ARG A 229 17.28 3.81 19.99
C ARG A 229 18.59 2.99 20.03
N SER A 230 19.74 3.64 19.80
CA SER A 230 21.08 3.06 19.87
C SER A 230 22.01 3.87 20.78
N ASP A 231 22.82 3.17 21.57
CA ASP A 231 23.88 3.73 22.42
C ASP A 231 25.19 3.92 21.60
N PRO A 232 25.93 5.02 21.80
CA PRO A 232 27.25 5.22 21.18
C PRO A 232 28.26 4.15 21.62
N HIS A 233 28.97 3.53 20.67
CA HIS A 233 30.01 2.53 20.95
C HIS A 233 31.42 3.10 20.72
N ALA A 234 31.71 3.60 19.52
CA ALA A 234 33.00 4.19 19.18
C ALA A 234 32.88 5.19 18.02
N THR A 235 33.78 6.17 17.95
CA THR A 235 33.90 7.11 16.82
C THR A 235 35.37 7.47 16.61
N GLY A 236 35.81 7.64 15.36
CA GLY A 236 37.19 8.04 15.12
C GLY A 236 37.60 8.08 13.65
N ALA A 237 38.90 7.99 13.43
CA ALA A 237 39.54 7.95 12.12
C ALA A 237 40.66 6.91 12.12
N LEU A 238 40.98 6.36 10.94
CA LEU A 238 42.15 5.50 10.78
C LEU A 238 43.42 6.35 10.56
N ASP A 239 44.49 5.97 11.25
CA ASP A 239 45.80 6.64 11.15
C ASP A 239 46.32 6.64 9.72
N ASN A 240 46.72 7.82 9.22
CA ASN A 240 47.23 8.04 7.87
C ASN A 240 46.25 7.67 6.73
N SER A 241 44.94 7.70 6.99
CA SER A 241 43.89 7.46 5.97
C SER A 241 42.88 8.61 5.88
N SER A 242 42.17 8.69 4.74
CA SER A 242 40.92 9.43 4.55
C SER A 242 39.68 8.68 5.06
N THR A 243 39.87 7.63 5.86
CA THR A 243 38.78 6.85 6.48
C THR A 243 38.39 7.39 7.87
N ILE A 244 37.09 7.58 8.10
CA ILE A 244 36.47 7.77 9.42
C ILE A 244 35.53 6.62 9.75
N TYR A 245 35.16 6.49 11.03
CA TYR A 245 34.19 5.50 11.49
C TYR A 245 33.29 6.01 12.61
N SER A 246 32.11 5.41 12.69
CA SER A 246 31.22 5.42 13.85
C SER A 246 30.68 4.02 14.09
N ALA A 247 30.44 3.68 15.35
CA ALA A 247 29.86 2.41 15.76
C ALA A 247 28.85 2.64 16.88
N VAL A 248 27.77 1.87 16.85
CA VAL A 248 26.68 1.94 17.84
C VAL A 248 26.21 0.55 18.25
N SER A 249 25.66 0.44 19.45
CA SER A 249 24.93 -0.75 19.94
C SER A 249 23.44 -0.43 20.03
N PRO A 250 22.52 -1.37 19.77
CA PRO A 250 21.11 -1.16 20.08
C PRO A 250 20.93 -0.97 21.59
N HIS A 251 19.99 -0.11 22.02
CA HIS A 251 19.72 0.10 23.44
C HIS A 251 19.53 -1.25 24.17
N TRP A 252 20.19 -1.37 25.32
CA TRP A 252 20.17 -2.56 26.20
C TRP A 252 20.78 -3.86 25.62
N LEU A 253 21.25 -3.84 24.37
CA LEU A 253 21.93 -4.97 23.71
C LEU A 253 23.39 -4.61 23.38
N GLY A 254 24.14 -4.13 24.39
CA GLY A 254 25.54 -3.67 24.25
C GLY A 254 26.58 -4.73 23.84
N ASN A 255 26.17 -5.99 23.64
CA ASN A 255 26.98 -7.03 23.00
C ASN A 255 26.78 -7.09 21.48
N ILE A 256 25.77 -6.41 20.95
CA ILE A 256 25.52 -6.23 19.52
C ILE A 256 26.12 -4.88 19.10
N THR A 257 26.79 -4.84 17.96
CA THR A 257 27.42 -3.61 17.42
C THR A 257 27.23 -3.54 15.91
N ALA A 258 26.83 -2.37 15.41
CA ALA A 258 26.93 -2.01 14.01
C ALA A 258 28.07 -1.02 13.82
N TRP A 259 28.96 -1.33 12.87
CA TRP A 259 30.09 -0.51 12.47
C TRP A 259 29.82 0.12 11.11
N ILE A 260 30.20 1.39 10.97
CA ILE A 260 30.04 2.21 9.78
C ILE A 260 31.40 2.87 9.51
N PHE A 261 32.04 2.51 8.40
CA PHE A 261 33.25 3.16 7.91
C PHE A 261 32.91 4.00 6.66
N SER A 262 33.57 5.15 6.53
CA SER A 262 33.47 6.06 5.39
C SER A 262 34.87 6.42 4.92
N THR A 263 35.20 6.07 3.67
CA THR A 263 36.47 6.38 3.01
C THR A 263 36.24 7.34 1.85
N VAL A 264 36.99 8.44 1.80
CA VAL A 264 36.85 9.47 0.74
C VAL A 264 38.07 9.48 -0.16
N ASP A 265 37.85 9.54 -1.48
CA ASP A 265 38.92 9.70 -2.48
C ASP A 265 39.37 11.17 -2.58
N LEU A 266 40.12 11.62 -1.56
CA LEU A 266 40.75 12.94 -1.50
C LEU A 266 42.10 12.89 -0.77
N ASP A 267 43.05 13.72 -1.22
CA ASP A 267 44.40 13.82 -0.65
C ASP A 267 44.36 14.18 0.85
N LEU A 268 44.91 13.27 1.67
CA LEU A 268 44.97 13.41 3.12
C LEU A 268 45.75 14.66 3.58
N SER A 269 46.70 15.16 2.78
CA SER A 269 47.46 16.37 3.11
C SER A 269 46.64 17.65 3.09
N ALA A 270 45.44 17.62 2.49
CA ALA A 270 44.45 18.71 2.50
C ALA A 270 43.32 18.50 3.53
N ARG A 271 43.38 17.43 4.36
CA ARG A 271 42.36 17.11 5.36
C ARG A 271 42.37 18.12 6.51
N LEU A 272 41.17 18.59 6.87
CA LEU A 272 40.83 19.45 7.98
C LEU A 272 39.94 18.70 8.98
N ASN A 273 39.94 19.17 10.22
CA ASN A 273 38.97 18.77 11.23
C ASN A 273 37.61 19.41 10.92
N ALA A 274 36.53 18.61 10.89
CA ALA A 274 35.20 19.12 10.51
C ALA A 274 34.65 20.16 11.49
N SER A 275 34.93 20.05 12.80
CA SER A 275 34.46 21.02 13.80
C SER A 275 35.00 22.45 13.59
N ASP A 276 36.08 22.57 12.82
CA ASP A 276 36.78 23.83 12.58
C ASP A 276 36.25 24.52 11.29
N SER A 277 35.37 23.84 10.55
CA SER A 277 34.81 24.27 9.26
C SER A 277 33.27 24.26 9.22
N PHE A 278 32.65 23.28 9.87
CA PHE A 278 31.22 22.98 9.83
C PHE A 278 30.67 22.75 11.25
N TYR A 279 29.40 23.09 11.48
CA TYR A 279 28.72 22.78 12.74
C TYR A 279 28.31 21.31 12.77
N LEU A 280 29.13 20.47 13.40
CA LEU A 280 28.77 19.09 13.72
C LEU A 280 27.58 19.06 14.70
N PRO A 281 26.53 18.25 14.43
CA PRO A 281 25.48 17.98 15.40
C PRO A 281 26.03 17.47 16.74
N THR A 282 25.47 17.95 17.85
CA THR A 282 25.86 17.52 19.20
C THR A 282 25.26 16.15 19.54
N ASN A 283 25.90 15.08 19.09
CA ASN A 283 25.57 13.69 19.40
C ASN A 283 26.85 12.84 19.36
N ASP A 284 27.08 12.00 20.38
CA ASP A 284 28.33 11.29 20.60
C ASP A 284 28.65 10.18 19.57
N SER A 285 27.69 9.81 18.71
CA SER A 285 27.89 8.91 17.55
C SER A 285 28.20 9.67 16.25
N THR A 286 28.39 10.99 16.32
CA THR A 286 28.68 11.86 15.16
C THR A 286 30.18 11.98 14.96
N TYR A 287 30.66 11.71 13.74
CA TYR A 287 32.03 12.00 13.35
C TYR A 287 32.10 12.59 11.95
N GLY A 288 33.07 13.47 11.71
CA GLY A 288 33.24 14.09 10.40
C GLY A 288 34.67 14.54 10.12
N GLN A 289 34.98 14.67 8.85
CA GLN A 289 36.25 15.16 8.31
C GLN A 289 35.97 16.11 7.13
N SER A 290 36.91 16.97 6.75
CA SER A 290 36.65 17.96 5.70
C SER A 290 37.88 18.29 4.87
N TRP A 291 37.67 18.85 3.67
CA TRP A 291 38.74 19.30 2.78
C TRP A 291 38.39 20.65 2.18
N SER A 292 39.39 21.54 2.10
CA SER A 292 39.29 22.75 1.27
C SER A 292 39.58 22.37 -0.19
N ILE A 293 38.59 22.53 -1.07
CA ILE A 293 38.75 22.30 -2.51
C ILE A 293 38.70 23.64 -3.27
N ALA A 294 39.53 23.77 -4.31
CA ALA A 294 39.56 24.93 -5.18
C ALA A 294 38.71 24.68 -6.42
N LEU A 295 37.48 25.20 -6.43
CA LEU A 295 36.59 25.15 -7.58
C LEU A 295 37.06 26.20 -8.60
N ASN A 296 37.50 25.75 -9.77
CA ASN A 296 37.92 26.66 -10.85
C ASN A 296 36.74 26.93 -11.78
N ALA A 297 36.58 28.17 -12.24
CA ALA A 297 35.47 28.57 -13.10
C ALA A 297 35.35 27.68 -14.36
N GLY A 298 34.23 27.00 -14.52
CA GLY A 298 33.95 26.10 -15.65
C GLY A 298 34.63 24.73 -15.59
N SER A 299 35.34 24.39 -14.50
CA SER A 299 35.91 23.06 -14.28
C SER A 299 35.09 22.29 -13.26
N ALA A 300 34.76 21.03 -13.58
CA ALA A 300 34.18 20.10 -12.62
C ALA A 300 35.24 19.63 -11.60
N VAL A 301 34.82 19.49 -10.35
CA VAL A 301 35.52 18.73 -9.30
C VAL A 301 34.58 17.64 -8.83
N THR A 302 35.10 16.42 -8.72
CA THR A 302 34.36 15.24 -8.28
C THR A 302 34.96 14.71 -6.99
N VAL A 303 34.10 14.31 -6.05
CA VAL A 303 34.46 13.70 -4.77
C VAL A 303 33.62 12.45 -4.60
N SER A 304 34.27 11.31 -4.38
CA SER A 304 33.61 10.03 -4.11
C SER A 304 33.84 9.59 -2.67
N LYS A 305 32.77 9.08 -2.06
CA LYS A 305 32.70 8.53 -0.70
C LYS A 305 32.21 7.10 -0.79
N TYR A 306 32.97 6.20 -0.18
CA TYR A 306 32.74 4.76 -0.15
C TYR A 306 32.42 4.36 1.29
N ILE A 307 31.41 3.51 1.45
CA ILE A 307 30.82 3.16 2.74
C ILE A 307 30.86 1.65 2.90
N GLY A 308 31.37 1.21 4.04
CA GLY A 308 31.30 -0.19 4.48
C GLY A 308 30.55 -0.29 5.81
N ILE A 309 29.55 -1.17 5.88
CA ILE A 309 28.68 -1.34 7.05
C ILE A 309 28.55 -2.83 7.39
N ALA A 310 28.67 -3.18 8.66
CA ALA A 310 28.41 -4.53 9.16
C ALA A 310 27.89 -4.51 10.61
N SER A 311 26.99 -5.44 10.92
CA SER A 311 26.49 -5.73 12.27
C SER A 311 27.03 -7.08 12.77
N SER A 312 27.28 -7.17 14.07
CA SER A 312 27.58 -8.44 14.76
C SER A 312 26.46 -9.49 14.66
N ASP A 313 25.28 -9.09 14.20
CA ASP A 313 24.17 -10.02 13.90
C ASP A 313 24.40 -10.83 12.61
N GLY A 314 25.14 -10.28 11.64
CA GLY A 314 25.48 -10.98 10.40
C GLY A 314 26.94 -11.43 10.29
N PHE A 315 27.85 -10.86 11.09
CA PHE A 315 29.29 -11.04 10.96
C PHE A 315 29.98 -11.20 12.31
N SER A 316 30.88 -12.18 12.45
CA SER A 316 31.61 -12.43 13.70
C SER A 316 32.68 -11.37 14.03
N ASP A 317 33.11 -10.60 13.04
CA ASP A 317 34.02 -9.45 13.18
C ASP A 317 33.48 -8.29 12.32
N PRO A 318 32.47 -7.55 12.81
CA PRO A 318 31.84 -6.47 12.04
C PRO A 318 32.76 -5.27 11.89
N GLU A 319 33.73 -5.05 12.79
CA GLU A 319 34.71 -3.96 12.64
C GLU A 319 35.60 -4.21 11.42
N SER A 320 36.15 -5.42 11.27
CA SER A 320 36.96 -5.75 10.09
C SER A 320 36.13 -5.73 8.82
N ILE A 321 34.97 -6.40 8.79
CA ILE A 321 34.13 -6.46 7.57
C ILE A 321 33.68 -5.07 7.12
N ALA A 322 33.22 -4.20 8.02
CA ALA A 322 32.82 -2.84 7.66
C ALA A 322 34.01 -1.98 7.19
N ARG A 323 35.16 -2.09 7.86
CA ARG A 323 36.39 -1.37 7.49
C ARG A 323 36.89 -1.79 6.12
N ASP A 324 37.04 -3.10 5.92
CA ASP A 324 37.70 -3.66 4.75
C ASP A 324 36.80 -3.46 3.51
N ALA A 325 35.47 -3.61 3.65
CA ALA A 325 34.51 -3.23 2.61
C ALA A 325 34.60 -1.74 2.19
N SER A 326 34.76 -0.81 3.14
CA SER A 326 34.93 0.62 2.85
C SER A 326 36.24 0.91 2.10
N LEU A 327 37.31 0.19 2.42
CA LEU A 327 38.62 0.35 1.79
C LEU A 327 38.66 -0.29 0.40
N GLU A 328 38.23 -1.54 0.25
CA GLU A 328 38.20 -2.26 -1.04
C GLU A 328 37.25 -1.57 -2.04
N ALA A 329 36.12 -1.02 -1.58
CA ALA A 329 35.26 -0.17 -2.39
C ALA A 329 35.99 1.09 -2.90
N SER A 330 36.83 1.71 -2.07
CA SER A 330 37.64 2.87 -2.49
C SER A 330 38.77 2.52 -3.45
N GLU A 331 39.31 1.29 -3.41
CA GLU A 331 40.30 0.80 -4.38
C GLU A 331 39.65 0.42 -5.73
N ALA A 332 38.41 -0.08 -5.73
CA ALA A 332 37.66 -0.41 -6.93
C ALA A 332 37.11 0.83 -7.66
N GLY A 333 36.60 1.80 -6.91
CA GLY A 333 36.07 3.06 -7.44
C GLY A 333 34.60 3.01 -7.89
N PHE A 334 33.96 4.18 -7.89
CA PHE A 334 32.49 4.32 -8.05
C PHE A 334 31.93 3.64 -9.31
N ASP A 335 32.56 3.83 -10.47
CA ASP A 335 32.01 3.33 -11.75
C ASP A 335 32.08 1.79 -11.86
N GLU A 336 33.10 1.15 -11.26
CA GLU A 336 33.24 -0.32 -11.27
C GLU A 336 32.27 -0.97 -10.28
N LEU A 337 32.13 -0.40 -9.08
CA LEU A 337 31.11 -0.80 -8.10
C LEU A 337 29.69 -0.64 -8.65
N PHE A 338 29.41 0.50 -9.31
CA PHE A 338 28.10 0.73 -9.91
C PHE A 338 27.82 -0.26 -11.04
N ARG A 339 28.82 -0.57 -11.88
CA ARG A 339 28.72 -1.61 -12.91
C ARG A 339 28.43 -3.00 -12.32
N GLY A 340 29.01 -3.34 -11.16
CA GLY A 340 28.71 -4.56 -10.42
C GLY A 340 27.28 -4.59 -9.87
N SER A 341 26.88 -3.54 -9.16
CA SER A 341 25.52 -3.40 -8.59
C SER A 341 24.42 -3.38 -9.67
N SER A 342 24.65 -2.66 -10.77
CA SER A 342 23.71 -2.56 -11.90
C SER A 342 23.53 -3.91 -12.61
N GLN A 343 24.61 -4.69 -12.81
CA GLN A 343 24.49 -6.08 -13.29
C GLN A 343 23.72 -6.96 -12.30
N ALA A 344 24.04 -6.87 -11.00
CA ALA A 344 23.36 -7.66 -9.97
C ALA A 344 21.87 -7.32 -9.83
N TRP A 345 21.43 -6.11 -10.18
CA TRP A 345 20.03 -5.77 -10.32
C TRP A 345 19.42 -6.25 -11.65
N ALA A 346 20.14 -6.13 -12.77
CA ALA A 346 19.69 -6.61 -14.08
C ALA A 346 19.50 -8.14 -14.11
N ASP A 347 20.30 -8.90 -13.36
CA ASP A 347 20.17 -10.35 -13.18
C ASP A 347 18.91 -10.75 -12.39
N ILE A 348 18.26 -9.79 -11.71
CA ILE A 348 17.02 -9.98 -10.94
C ILE A 348 15.82 -9.47 -11.75
N LEU A 349 15.85 -8.18 -12.14
CA LEU A 349 14.74 -7.43 -12.70
C LEU A 349 14.69 -7.52 -14.23
N THR A 350 14.78 -8.72 -14.79
CA THR A 350 14.64 -8.93 -16.24
C THR A 350 13.19 -8.75 -16.70
N ASP A 351 12.99 -8.51 -18.01
CA ASP A 351 11.65 -8.40 -18.62
C ASP A 351 10.81 -9.69 -18.51
N ASP A 352 11.46 -10.82 -18.17
CA ASP A 352 10.77 -12.08 -17.88
C ASP A 352 10.31 -12.23 -16.42
N MET A 353 10.79 -11.39 -15.50
CA MET A 353 10.52 -11.50 -14.05
C MET A 353 9.68 -10.35 -13.47
N VAL A 354 9.36 -9.33 -14.27
CA VAL A 354 8.51 -8.19 -13.87
C VAL A 354 7.39 -7.98 -14.89
N ASP A 355 6.14 -7.83 -14.44
CA ASP A 355 4.99 -7.60 -15.33
C ASP A 355 5.21 -6.36 -16.21
N ASP A 356 4.75 -6.43 -17.46
CA ASP A 356 4.89 -5.38 -18.46
C ASP A 356 3.58 -5.18 -19.25
N TYR A 357 3.09 -3.94 -19.28
CA TYR A 357 1.86 -3.54 -19.97
C TYR A 357 2.13 -2.81 -21.31
N THR A 358 3.36 -2.89 -21.86
CA THR A 358 3.59 -2.41 -23.24
C THR A 358 2.86 -3.28 -24.25
N LEU A 359 2.34 -2.66 -25.30
CA LEU A 359 1.74 -3.36 -26.43
C LEU A 359 2.80 -4.16 -27.21
N PRO A 360 2.43 -5.17 -28.02
CA PRO A 360 3.37 -5.98 -28.80
C PRO A 360 4.24 -5.24 -29.84
N ASP A 361 4.09 -3.92 -30.01
CA ASP A 361 4.97 -3.05 -30.80
C ASP A 361 5.96 -2.21 -29.96
N GLY A 362 5.93 -2.36 -28.62
CA GLY A 362 6.77 -1.65 -27.65
C GLY A 362 6.19 -0.32 -27.15
N SER A 363 5.01 0.11 -27.62
CA SER A 363 4.35 1.32 -27.13
C SER A 363 3.58 1.10 -25.81
N LEU A 364 3.39 2.16 -25.02
CA LEU A 364 2.42 2.13 -23.92
C LEU A 364 1.01 2.46 -24.43
N PRO A 365 -0.05 1.83 -23.89
CA PRO A 365 -1.44 2.23 -24.14
C PRO A 365 -1.71 3.69 -23.77
N ASP A 366 -2.60 4.36 -24.51
CA ASP A 366 -3.05 5.74 -24.26
C ASP A 366 -4.15 5.80 -23.17
N ASP A 367 -3.92 5.08 -22.06
CA ASP A 367 -4.76 5.09 -20.85
C ASP A 367 -3.86 5.28 -19.62
N GLN A 368 -4.04 6.40 -18.92
CA GLN A 368 -3.25 6.75 -17.74
C GLN A 368 -3.35 5.70 -16.62
N ASN A 369 -4.45 4.96 -16.50
CA ASN A 369 -4.57 3.89 -15.52
C ASN A 369 -3.65 2.71 -15.85
N VAL A 370 -3.53 2.34 -17.13
CA VAL A 370 -2.63 1.26 -17.56
C VAL A 370 -1.16 1.72 -17.49
N ILE A 371 -0.89 3.01 -17.74
CA ILE A 371 0.43 3.62 -17.50
C ILE A 371 0.77 3.60 -15.99
N ASP A 372 -0.17 3.96 -15.12
CA ASP A 372 0.04 3.92 -13.66
C ASP A 372 0.26 2.47 -13.17
N MET A 373 -0.44 1.48 -13.76
CA MET A 373 -0.23 0.05 -13.49
C MET A 373 1.13 -0.46 -13.98
N GLN A 374 1.63 0.04 -15.12
CA GLN A 374 3.01 -0.22 -15.57
C GLN A 374 4.02 0.28 -14.55
N ILE A 375 3.89 1.53 -14.10
CA ILE A 375 4.81 2.15 -13.14
C ILE A 375 4.79 1.38 -11.82
N ILE A 376 3.62 1.09 -11.27
CA ILE A 376 3.52 0.41 -9.96
C ILE A 376 3.99 -1.05 -10.02
N SER A 377 3.85 -1.74 -11.17
CA SER A 377 4.47 -3.06 -11.41
C SER A 377 5.99 -3.05 -11.27
N LYS A 378 6.67 -2.08 -11.91
CA LYS A 378 8.13 -1.94 -11.81
C LYS A 378 8.55 -1.47 -10.42
N ALA A 379 7.81 -0.51 -9.83
CA ALA A 379 8.08 0.05 -8.51
C ALA A 379 7.97 -1.01 -7.41
N ASN A 380 6.89 -1.80 -7.36
CA ASN A 380 6.69 -2.80 -6.32
C ASN A 380 7.73 -3.92 -6.42
N ALA A 381 8.13 -4.33 -7.63
CA ALA A 381 9.22 -5.31 -7.80
C ALA A 381 10.51 -4.80 -7.16
N HIS A 382 10.91 -3.58 -7.52
CA HIS A 382 12.11 -2.95 -6.98
C HIS A 382 12.04 -2.75 -5.45
N TYR A 383 10.94 -2.20 -4.93
CA TYR A 383 10.82 -1.85 -3.52
C TYR A 383 10.66 -3.07 -2.59
N LEU A 384 10.04 -4.16 -3.04
CA LEU A 384 10.03 -5.40 -2.26
C LEU A 384 11.42 -6.05 -2.26
N LEU A 385 12.07 -6.14 -3.44
CA LEU A 385 13.37 -6.82 -3.56
C LEU A 385 14.53 -6.03 -2.92
N GLN A 386 14.48 -4.70 -2.81
CA GLN A 386 15.50 -3.92 -2.10
C GLN A 386 15.53 -4.15 -0.58
N ASN A 387 14.52 -4.84 -0.03
CA ASN A 387 14.42 -5.20 1.38
C ASN A 387 14.73 -6.69 1.66
N LEU A 388 15.04 -7.48 0.62
CA LEU A 388 15.32 -8.92 0.72
C LEU A 388 16.71 -9.27 0.18
N LEU A 389 17.36 -10.24 0.82
CA LEU A 389 18.60 -10.88 0.40
C LEU A 389 18.33 -12.23 -0.26
N PRO A 390 19.22 -12.72 -1.15
CA PRO A 390 19.06 -14.02 -1.77
C PRO A 390 19.41 -15.14 -0.79
N GLU A 391 18.76 -16.29 -0.93
CA GLU A 391 19.25 -17.57 -0.46
C GLU A 391 20.41 -18.02 -1.37
N ASP A 392 21.63 -17.89 -0.86
CA ASP A 392 22.88 -18.24 -1.54
C ASP A 392 23.80 -19.13 -0.68
N GLY A 393 23.30 -19.63 0.46
CA GLY A 393 24.10 -20.35 1.46
C GLY A 393 24.84 -19.47 2.46
N SER A 394 24.70 -18.14 2.40
CA SER A 394 25.00 -17.24 3.52
C SER A 394 23.92 -17.32 4.61
N ASP A 395 24.25 -16.85 5.81
CA ASP A 395 23.31 -16.73 6.93
C ASP A 395 23.00 -15.26 7.24
N LEU A 396 22.71 -14.48 6.19
CA LEU A 396 22.30 -13.07 6.29
C LEU A 396 20.80 -12.86 6.02
N ASN A 397 20.17 -13.77 5.28
CA ASN A 397 18.77 -13.71 4.83
C ASN A 397 17.81 -14.39 5.84
N HIS A 398 17.98 -14.20 7.15
CA HIS A 398 17.12 -14.81 8.19
C HIS A 398 16.20 -13.82 8.94
N TRP A 399 16.23 -12.53 8.61
CA TRP A 399 15.32 -11.51 9.16
C TRP A 399 14.23 -11.19 8.14
N SER A 400 12.94 -11.42 8.47
CA SER A 400 11.85 -11.15 7.52
C SER A 400 11.69 -9.66 7.20
N ILE A 401 10.96 -9.38 6.12
CA ILE A 401 10.57 -8.02 5.72
C ILE A 401 9.60 -7.41 6.74
N SER A 402 9.85 -6.15 7.11
CA SER A 402 8.99 -5.36 7.99
C SER A 402 8.02 -4.50 7.18
N VAL A 403 6.94 -4.04 7.81
CA VAL A 403 5.91 -3.18 7.18
C VAL A 403 6.52 -1.89 6.58
N GLY A 404 7.54 -1.31 7.23
CA GLY A 404 8.25 -0.11 6.78
C GLY A 404 9.49 -0.36 5.89
N GLY A 405 9.87 -1.62 5.69
CA GLY A 405 11.16 -2.00 5.11
C GLY A 405 12.37 -1.52 5.93
N LEU A 406 13.53 -1.43 5.28
CA LEU A 406 14.81 -0.98 5.88
C LEU A 406 15.02 0.56 5.76
N GLY A 407 14.08 1.29 5.18
CA GLY A 407 14.17 2.75 4.99
C GLY A 407 13.40 3.58 6.03
N SER A 408 12.63 2.95 6.92
CA SER A 408 11.70 3.61 7.86
C SER A 408 11.59 2.82 9.16
N ASP A 409 11.31 3.50 10.28
CA ASP A 409 10.98 2.87 11.56
C ASP A 409 9.46 2.85 11.85
N SER A 410 8.64 3.02 10.81
CA SER A 410 7.20 2.74 10.85
C SER A 410 6.91 1.32 11.37
N TYR A 411 5.83 1.17 12.16
CA TYR A 411 5.52 -0.08 12.88
C TYR A 411 6.68 -0.63 13.72
N ALA A 412 7.61 0.23 14.15
CA ALA A 412 8.81 -0.17 14.87
C ALA A 412 9.71 -1.19 14.14
N GLY A 413 9.56 -1.31 12.82
CA GLY A 413 10.22 -2.34 12.01
C GLY A 413 9.82 -3.78 12.36
N LEU A 414 8.68 -3.98 13.03
CA LEU A 414 8.16 -5.30 13.41
C LEU A 414 7.64 -6.07 12.18
N VAL A 415 7.64 -7.40 12.30
CA VAL A 415 7.13 -8.36 11.31
C VAL A 415 5.75 -8.84 11.74
N PHE A 416 4.81 -8.81 10.81
CA PHE A 416 3.39 -9.14 10.98
C PHE A 416 2.96 -10.22 9.96
N TRP A 417 1.69 -10.64 9.99
CA TRP A 417 1.07 -11.44 8.93
C TRP A 417 1.22 -10.80 7.52
N ASP A 418 1.36 -9.47 7.45
CA ASP A 418 1.75 -8.68 6.28
C ASP A 418 2.86 -9.32 5.44
N ALA A 419 3.89 -9.86 6.08
CA ALA A 419 5.01 -10.49 5.39
C ALA A 419 4.62 -11.81 4.72
N ASP A 420 3.78 -12.60 5.39
CA ASP A 420 3.40 -13.96 4.99
C ASP A 420 2.22 -13.98 3.97
N VAL A 421 1.21 -13.12 4.15
CA VAL A 421 0.01 -13.05 3.30
C VAL A 421 0.12 -12.04 2.15
N PHE A 422 0.68 -10.85 2.41
CA PHE A 422 0.64 -9.76 1.44
C PHE A 422 1.95 -9.65 0.65
N MET A 423 3.10 -9.69 1.32
CA MET A 423 4.40 -9.54 0.65
C MET A 423 4.90 -10.85 0.02
N SER A 424 4.88 -11.97 0.74
CA SER A 424 5.46 -13.22 0.26
C SER A 424 4.85 -13.74 -1.06
N PRO A 425 3.53 -13.89 -1.25
CA PRO A 425 3.01 -14.69 -2.36
C PRO A 425 3.38 -14.17 -3.76
N GLY A 426 3.38 -12.85 -3.98
CA GLY A 426 3.79 -12.25 -5.26
C GLY A 426 5.30 -12.33 -5.51
N ILE A 427 6.11 -12.25 -4.45
CA ILE A 427 7.57 -12.37 -4.54
C ILE A 427 7.95 -13.83 -4.74
N ALA A 428 7.40 -14.76 -3.96
CA ALA A 428 7.74 -16.17 -3.98
C ALA A 428 7.54 -16.79 -5.37
N VAL A 429 6.40 -16.58 -6.01
CA VAL A 429 6.11 -17.15 -7.35
C VAL A 429 7.00 -16.62 -8.48
N SER A 430 7.87 -15.63 -8.24
CA SER A 430 8.77 -15.10 -9.27
C SER A 430 10.24 -15.12 -8.82
N HIS A 431 10.51 -14.68 -7.60
CA HIS A 431 11.82 -14.55 -6.99
C HIS A 431 11.95 -15.42 -5.72
N PRO A 432 11.74 -16.76 -5.79
CA PRO A 432 11.70 -17.60 -4.59
C PRO A 432 13.01 -17.55 -3.80
N LYS A 433 14.15 -17.41 -4.49
CA LYS A 433 15.46 -17.19 -3.86
C LYS A 433 15.47 -16.00 -2.89
N TYR A 434 14.69 -14.94 -3.11
CA TYR A 434 14.58 -13.79 -2.21
C TYR A 434 13.45 -13.96 -1.19
N ALA A 435 12.32 -14.58 -1.59
CA ALA A 435 11.20 -14.84 -0.68
C ALA A 435 11.57 -15.78 0.48
N ALA A 436 12.57 -16.66 0.29
CA ALA A 436 13.11 -17.60 1.28
C ALA A 436 13.37 -16.98 2.67
N GLN A 437 13.74 -15.70 2.72
CA GLN A 437 14.00 -14.94 3.94
C GLN A 437 12.79 -14.85 4.88
N ILE A 438 11.56 -14.88 4.35
CA ILE A 438 10.32 -14.73 5.11
C ILE A 438 10.02 -16.00 5.94
N PRO A 439 9.89 -17.21 5.37
CA PRO A 439 9.66 -18.40 6.18
C PRO A 439 10.91 -18.86 6.95
N LYS A 440 12.15 -18.56 6.49
CA LYS A 440 13.38 -18.81 7.30
C LYS A 440 13.30 -18.10 8.66
N TYR A 441 12.84 -16.85 8.69
CA TYR A 441 12.62 -16.11 9.94
C TYR A 441 11.57 -16.78 10.85
N ARG A 442 10.47 -17.29 10.28
CA ARG A 442 9.44 -18.01 11.04
C ARG A 442 10.00 -19.32 11.63
N VAL A 443 10.72 -20.12 10.85
CA VAL A 443 11.43 -21.34 11.32
C VAL A 443 12.44 -21.01 12.42
N MET A 444 13.25 -19.96 12.26
CA MET A 444 14.23 -19.51 13.26
C MET A 444 13.59 -19.20 14.62
N LEU A 445 12.37 -18.64 14.62
CA LEU A 445 11.64 -18.28 15.84
C LEU A 445 10.68 -19.38 16.36
N ALA A 446 10.51 -20.49 15.64
CA ALA A 446 9.67 -21.61 16.09
C ALA A 446 10.02 -22.14 17.51
N PRO A 447 11.30 -22.21 17.94
CA PRO A 447 11.64 -22.60 19.31
C PRO A 447 11.13 -21.63 20.39
N GLN A 448 10.99 -20.33 20.08
CA GLN A 448 10.34 -19.38 20.99
C GLN A 448 8.81 -19.49 20.89
N ALA A 449 8.25 -19.75 19.72
CA ALA A 449 6.82 -20.00 19.56
C ALA A 449 6.34 -21.23 20.37
N ALA A 450 7.18 -22.25 20.55
CA ALA A 450 6.94 -23.37 21.47
C ALA A 450 6.95 -22.96 22.96
N ILE A 451 7.84 -22.04 23.35
CA ILE A 451 7.87 -21.48 24.71
C ILE A 451 6.62 -20.62 24.94
N ASN A 452 6.25 -19.78 23.98
CA ASN A 452 5.02 -18.98 24.02
C ASN A 452 3.77 -19.85 24.21
N ALA A 453 3.71 -21.02 23.58
CA ALA A 453 2.58 -21.93 23.71
C ALA A 453 2.48 -22.48 25.16
N GLN A 454 3.59 -22.98 25.69
CA GLN A 454 3.67 -23.49 27.06
C GLN A 454 3.45 -22.40 28.13
N GLU A 455 3.81 -21.14 27.84
CA GLU A 455 3.53 -19.98 28.72
C GLU A 455 2.07 -19.47 28.67
N ASN A 456 1.23 -20.07 27.82
CA ASN A 456 -0.21 -19.82 27.74
C ASN A 456 -1.01 -21.16 27.75
N ASP A 457 -0.52 -22.14 28.52
CA ASP A 457 -1.18 -23.41 28.88
C ASP A 457 -1.49 -24.42 27.74
N PHE A 458 -0.91 -24.24 26.54
CA PHE A 458 -0.92 -25.26 25.46
C PHE A 458 0.09 -26.40 25.72
N SER A 459 -0.01 -27.48 24.94
CA SER A 459 0.90 -28.64 25.01
C SER A 459 2.36 -28.34 24.62
N SER A 460 3.25 -29.31 24.85
CA SER A 460 4.64 -29.29 24.40
C SER A 460 4.81 -29.48 22.89
N GLU A 461 3.75 -29.90 22.22
CA GLU A 461 3.64 -30.24 20.80
C GLU A 461 3.07 -29.07 19.97
N ALA A 462 2.49 -28.07 20.64
CA ALA A 462 1.96 -26.85 20.04
C ALA A 462 3.01 -25.71 19.94
N ILE A 463 2.85 -24.83 18.95
CA ILE A 463 3.55 -23.53 18.90
C ILE A 463 2.58 -22.38 18.63
N ILE A 464 2.91 -21.17 19.12
CA ILE A 464 2.14 -19.96 18.86
C ILE A 464 3.05 -18.73 18.70
N TYR A 465 2.89 -18.02 17.58
CA TYR A 465 3.64 -16.79 17.30
C TYR A 465 2.90 -15.56 17.84
N PRO A 466 3.62 -14.51 18.28
CA PRO A 466 3.02 -13.25 18.66
C PRO A 466 2.51 -12.49 17.43
N TRP A 467 1.46 -11.69 17.61
CA TRP A 467 0.88 -10.84 16.56
C TRP A 467 1.93 -9.93 15.88
N THR A 468 2.84 -9.37 16.67
CA THR A 468 3.97 -8.60 16.17
C THR A 468 5.27 -9.25 16.60
N SER A 469 6.13 -9.58 15.64
CA SER A 469 7.40 -10.26 15.90
C SER A 469 8.59 -9.32 15.64
N GLY A 470 9.54 -9.34 16.57
CA GLY A 470 10.77 -8.54 16.51
C GLY A 470 12.01 -9.44 16.50
N ARG A 471 12.98 -9.14 17.36
CA ARG A 471 14.22 -9.95 17.48
C ARG A 471 13.98 -11.31 18.10
N PHE A 472 13.16 -11.36 19.15
CA PHE A 472 13.10 -12.51 20.06
C PHE A 472 11.89 -13.42 19.80
N GLY A 473 10.81 -12.93 19.21
CA GLY A 473 9.61 -13.72 18.93
C GLY A 473 8.76 -14.09 20.15
N ASN A 474 9.02 -13.50 21.32
CA ASN A 474 8.21 -13.69 22.53
C ASN A 474 6.87 -12.91 22.47
N CYS A 475 5.88 -13.32 23.26
CA CYS A 475 4.68 -12.51 23.48
C CYS A 475 5.03 -11.18 24.18
N THR A 476 4.43 -10.07 23.74
CA THR A 476 4.65 -8.72 24.28
C THR A 476 3.35 -7.90 24.37
N GLY A 477 3.42 -6.66 24.84
CA GLY A 477 2.25 -5.77 24.93
C GLY A 477 1.87 -5.14 23.59
N THR A 478 2.76 -5.15 22.60
CA THR A 478 2.41 -4.85 21.20
C THR A 478 2.01 -6.11 20.42
N GLY A 479 2.63 -7.26 20.72
CA GLY A 479 2.36 -8.56 20.09
C GLY A 479 1.86 -9.62 21.08
N PRO A 480 0.56 -9.65 21.43
CA PRO A 480 -0.03 -10.76 22.16
C PRO A 480 0.06 -12.07 21.37
N CYS A 481 -0.01 -13.21 22.05
CA CYS A 481 -0.08 -14.53 21.42
C CYS A 481 -1.48 -15.16 21.49
N VAL A 482 -2.30 -14.77 22.46
CA VAL A 482 -3.64 -15.35 22.74
C VAL A 482 -4.67 -14.25 22.91
N ASP A 483 -5.96 -14.60 22.85
CA ASP A 483 -7.12 -13.70 23.00
C ASP A 483 -7.15 -12.53 21.99
N TYR A 484 -6.49 -12.68 20.84
CA TYR A 484 -6.36 -11.69 19.78
C TYR A 484 -6.32 -12.35 18.37
N GLN A 485 -5.59 -11.78 17.40
CA GLN A 485 -5.43 -12.30 16.03
C GLN A 485 -4.61 -13.59 15.97
N TYR A 486 -5.29 -14.72 16.15
CA TYR A 486 -4.71 -16.07 16.04
C TYR A 486 -4.33 -16.45 14.60
N HIS A 487 -5.02 -15.91 13.58
CA HIS A 487 -4.84 -16.30 12.17
C HIS A 487 -3.41 -16.10 11.63
N LEU A 488 -2.59 -15.23 12.24
CA LEU A 488 -1.16 -15.10 11.92
C LEU A 488 -0.43 -16.45 11.92
N ASN A 489 -0.89 -17.43 12.69
CA ASN A 489 -0.34 -18.78 12.70
C ASN A 489 -0.76 -19.58 11.44
N SER A 490 -2.02 -19.52 10.99
CA SER A 490 -2.45 -20.14 9.72
C SER A 490 -1.86 -19.42 8.50
N ASP A 491 -1.59 -18.11 8.60
CA ASP A 491 -0.88 -17.33 7.59
C ASP A 491 0.57 -17.80 7.39
N ILE A 492 1.29 -18.08 8.49
CA ILE A 492 2.63 -18.69 8.46
C ILE A 492 2.59 -20.09 7.84
N PHE A 493 1.60 -20.92 8.21
CA PHE A 493 1.40 -22.25 7.62
C PHE A 493 1.24 -22.15 6.09
N LEU A 494 0.41 -21.22 5.64
CA LEU A 494 0.12 -20.97 4.23
C LEU A 494 1.38 -20.51 3.46
N ASN A 495 2.16 -19.59 4.02
CA ASN A 495 3.41 -19.14 3.41
C ASN A 495 4.45 -20.28 3.31
N ASN A 496 4.57 -21.13 4.33
CA ASN A 496 5.43 -22.32 4.30
C ASN A 496 5.00 -23.31 3.20
N LEU A 497 3.70 -23.57 3.06
CA LEU A 497 3.12 -24.42 2.02
C LEU A 497 3.37 -23.84 0.61
N LEU A 498 3.07 -22.56 0.43
CA LEU A 498 3.26 -21.82 -0.81
C LEU A 498 4.73 -21.84 -1.26
N TYR A 499 5.67 -21.56 -0.34
CA TYR A 499 7.10 -21.57 -0.66
C TYR A 499 7.60 -22.96 -1.08
N TRP A 500 7.15 -24.04 -0.45
CA TRP A 500 7.48 -25.41 -0.89
C TRP A 500 6.87 -25.75 -2.25
N ARG A 501 5.57 -25.50 -2.47
CA ARG A 501 4.91 -25.77 -3.76
C ARG A 501 5.51 -24.96 -4.91
N VAL A 502 5.99 -23.73 -4.65
CA VAL A 502 6.77 -22.93 -5.61
C VAL A 502 8.14 -23.55 -5.89
N THR A 503 8.92 -23.88 -4.86
CA THR A 503 10.34 -24.28 -5.00
C THR A 503 10.57 -25.75 -5.36
N GLY A 504 9.68 -26.64 -4.96
CA GLY A 504 9.89 -28.09 -4.98
C GLY A 504 10.92 -28.61 -3.96
N ASP A 505 11.35 -27.80 -2.97
CA ASP A 505 12.32 -28.26 -1.95
C ASP A 505 11.64 -29.07 -0.84
N ASP A 506 11.32 -30.31 -1.20
CA ASP A 506 10.89 -31.39 -0.32
C ASP A 506 11.78 -31.57 0.93
N SER A 507 13.10 -31.38 0.78
CA SER A 507 14.07 -31.67 1.83
C SER A 507 14.02 -30.59 2.92
N TRP A 508 13.92 -29.33 2.52
CA TRP A 508 13.71 -28.22 3.42
C TRP A 508 12.30 -28.30 4.03
N PHE A 509 11.25 -28.53 3.24
CA PHE A 509 9.87 -28.60 3.75
C PHE A 509 9.71 -29.67 4.84
N LYS A 510 10.16 -30.90 4.56
CA LYS A 510 10.07 -32.03 5.52
C LYS A 510 10.89 -31.86 6.79
N SER A 511 12.00 -31.11 6.74
CA SER A 511 12.92 -30.98 7.88
C SER A 511 12.76 -29.70 8.68
N GLN A 512 12.23 -28.63 8.07
CA GLN A 512 12.14 -27.29 8.66
C GLN A 512 10.69 -26.86 8.91
N THR A 513 9.77 -27.03 7.95
CA THR A 513 8.43 -26.43 8.03
C THR A 513 7.31 -27.39 8.38
N ILE A 514 7.36 -28.68 8.03
CA ILE A 514 6.37 -29.66 8.53
C ILE A 514 6.30 -29.63 10.08
N PRO A 515 7.43 -29.66 10.83
CA PRO A 515 7.39 -29.54 12.30
C PRO A 515 6.82 -28.22 12.84
N VAL A 516 6.81 -27.15 12.03
CA VAL A 516 6.23 -25.84 12.38
C VAL A 516 4.74 -25.84 12.06
N ASN A 517 4.37 -26.32 10.87
CA ASN A 517 3.01 -26.40 10.39
C ASN A 517 2.15 -27.37 11.22
N ASP A 518 2.66 -28.57 11.53
CA ASP A 518 1.95 -29.56 12.36
C ASP A 518 1.74 -29.02 13.78
N ALA A 519 2.70 -28.29 14.35
CA ALA A 519 2.59 -27.69 15.68
C ALA A 519 1.65 -26.47 15.73
N ILE A 520 1.49 -25.74 14.61
CA ILE A 520 0.45 -24.73 14.43
C ILE A 520 -0.93 -25.38 14.38
N VAL A 521 -1.08 -26.48 13.62
CA VAL A 521 -2.34 -27.24 13.58
C VAL A 521 -2.66 -27.84 14.96
N GLN A 522 -1.66 -28.32 15.69
CA GLN A 522 -1.83 -28.82 17.05
C GLN A 522 -2.34 -27.73 17.99
N MET A 523 -1.74 -26.53 17.97
CA MET A 523 -2.21 -25.35 18.73
C MET A 523 -3.68 -25.03 18.42
N PHE A 524 -4.05 -24.95 17.14
CA PHE A 524 -5.44 -24.70 16.75
C PHE A 524 -6.38 -25.85 17.18
N SER A 525 -5.92 -27.10 17.17
CA SER A 525 -6.71 -28.26 17.62
C SER A 525 -6.96 -28.30 19.14
N GLU A 526 -6.15 -27.58 19.92
CA GLU A 526 -6.33 -27.34 21.35
C GLU A 526 -7.16 -26.08 21.64
N LEU A 527 -7.11 -25.08 20.76
CA LEU A 527 -7.86 -23.82 20.88
C LEU A 527 -9.37 -23.97 20.62
N VAL A 528 -9.77 -24.89 19.73
CA VAL A 528 -11.18 -25.03 19.31
C VAL A 528 -11.99 -26.00 20.19
N GLU A 529 -13.12 -25.54 20.73
CA GLU A 529 -14.05 -26.38 21.50
C GLU A 529 -15.28 -26.76 20.66
N TYR A 530 -15.76 -28.02 20.77
CA TYR A 530 -17.00 -28.42 20.10
C TYR A 530 -18.24 -27.88 20.85
N ASN A 531 -18.85 -26.84 20.29
CA ASN A 531 -19.96 -26.10 20.90
C ASN A 531 -21.31 -26.67 20.45
N GLN A 532 -21.92 -27.46 21.34
CA GLN A 532 -23.22 -28.13 21.12
C GLN A 532 -24.40 -27.17 20.82
N THR A 533 -24.24 -25.85 21.06
CA THR A 533 -25.29 -24.86 20.79
C THR A 533 -25.33 -24.45 19.32
N VAL A 534 -24.17 -24.41 18.66
CA VAL A 534 -24.02 -24.06 17.24
C VAL A 534 -23.81 -25.29 16.35
N GLY A 535 -23.37 -26.42 16.92
CA GLY A 535 -23.24 -27.70 16.22
C GLY A 535 -21.86 -27.98 15.61
N GLY A 536 -20.85 -27.16 15.92
CA GLY A 536 -19.50 -27.25 15.36
C GLY A 536 -18.40 -26.81 16.33
N TYR A 537 -17.15 -26.85 15.85
CA TYR A 537 -15.96 -26.37 16.55
C TYR A 537 -15.89 -24.85 16.52
N SER A 538 -15.62 -24.27 17.69
CA SER A 538 -15.92 -22.88 18.05
C SER A 538 -14.76 -22.28 18.84
N ILE A 539 -14.49 -20.98 18.66
CA ILE A 539 -13.52 -20.20 19.42
C ILE A 539 -14.29 -19.15 20.22
N SER A 540 -14.16 -19.17 21.54
CA SER A 540 -14.96 -18.31 22.43
C SER A 540 -14.55 -16.83 22.43
N ASN A 541 -13.29 -16.53 22.07
CA ASN A 541 -12.73 -15.19 22.07
C ASN A 541 -11.53 -15.10 21.10
N LEU A 542 -11.56 -14.17 20.16
CA LEU A 542 -10.45 -13.84 19.27
C LEU A 542 -10.57 -12.38 18.78
N THR A 543 -9.67 -11.98 17.89
CA THR A 543 -9.89 -10.89 16.93
C THR A 543 -9.59 -11.49 15.56
N ASP A 544 -10.44 -11.25 14.56
CA ASP A 544 -10.17 -11.64 13.17
C ASP A 544 -9.57 -10.42 12.43
N PRO A 545 -9.22 -10.48 11.13
CA PRO A 545 -8.55 -9.38 10.43
C PRO A 545 -9.22 -8.00 10.53
N ASP A 546 -10.53 -7.87 10.72
CA ASP A 546 -11.12 -6.60 11.14
C ASP A 546 -10.74 -6.26 12.60
N GLU A 547 -9.63 -5.53 12.79
CA GLU A 547 -9.19 -5.10 14.13
C GLU A 547 -10.19 -4.16 14.85
N TYR A 548 -11.24 -3.66 14.18
CA TYR A 548 -12.34 -2.97 14.86
C TYR A 548 -13.27 -3.95 15.62
N ALA A 549 -13.31 -5.23 15.22
CA ALA A 549 -14.08 -6.33 15.83
C ALA A 549 -13.23 -7.18 16.82
N ASN A 550 -12.74 -6.54 17.89
CA ASN A 550 -11.89 -7.17 18.91
C ASN A 550 -12.71 -7.90 20.01
N GLN A 551 -12.18 -9.02 20.53
CA GLN A 551 -12.79 -9.88 21.56
C GLN A 551 -14.16 -10.45 21.15
N VAL A 552 -14.23 -10.99 19.93
CA VAL A 552 -15.41 -11.60 19.32
C VAL A 552 -15.32 -13.13 19.27
N PRO A 553 -16.44 -13.86 19.34
CA PRO A 553 -16.45 -15.31 19.20
C PRO A 553 -16.61 -15.75 17.73
N ASP A 554 -16.00 -16.88 17.39
CA ASP A 554 -16.21 -17.59 16.12
C ASP A 554 -15.96 -16.72 14.87
N GLY A 555 -14.77 -16.11 14.79
CA GLY A 555 -14.29 -15.40 13.60
C GLY A 555 -14.28 -16.31 12.37
N ALA A 556 -14.89 -15.85 11.27
CA ALA A 556 -15.11 -16.63 10.06
C ALA A 556 -13.83 -16.89 9.28
N PHE A 557 -12.92 -15.92 9.19
CA PHE A 557 -11.64 -16.13 8.52
C PHE A 557 -10.75 -17.07 9.34
N THR A 558 -10.60 -16.84 10.65
CA THR A 558 -9.85 -17.76 11.51
C THR A 558 -10.42 -19.19 11.43
N LEU A 559 -11.74 -19.38 11.55
CA LEU A 559 -12.36 -20.71 11.48
C LEU A 559 -12.20 -21.38 10.10
N ALA A 560 -12.33 -20.64 9.00
CA ALA A 560 -12.10 -21.18 7.65
C ALA A 560 -10.61 -21.55 7.43
N SER A 561 -9.70 -20.73 7.95
CA SER A 561 -8.25 -20.98 7.87
C SER A 561 -7.87 -22.26 8.61
N ILE A 562 -8.45 -22.53 9.79
CA ILE A 562 -8.24 -23.76 10.57
C ILE A 562 -8.65 -25.00 9.77
N ALA A 563 -9.80 -24.95 9.09
CA ALA A 563 -10.21 -26.05 8.22
C ALA A 563 -9.22 -26.26 7.06
N LYS A 564 -8.81 -25.18 6.37
CA LYS A 564 -7.84 -25.26 5.26
C LYS A 564 -6.47 -25.79 5.66
N ILE A 565 -5.87 -25.33 6.75
CA ILE A 565 -4.55 -25.82 7.17
C ILE A 565 -4.60 -27.30 7.56
N ILE A 566 -5.71 -27.76 8.13
CA ILE A 566 -5.91 -29.19 8.44
C ILE A 566 -6.08 -30.02 7.14
N GLU A 567 -6.84 -29.54 6.16
CA GLU A 567 -6.98 -30.18 4.85
C GLU A 567 -5.62 -30.31 4.14
N TRP A 568 -4.84 -29.22 4.08
CA TRP A 568 -3.52 -29.23 3.47
C TRP A 568 -2.50 -30.08 4.26
N ALA A 569 -2.60 -30.13 5.60
CA ALA A 569 -1.79 -31.01 6.42
C ALA A 569 -2.10 -32.49 6.19
N GLN A 570 -3.37 -32.84 6.00
CA GLN A 570 -3.78 -34.18 5.55
C GLN A 570 -3.22 -34.49 4.16
N GLY A 571 -3.27 -33.53 3.22
CA GLY A 571 -2.71 -33.65 1.88
C GLY A 571 -1.20 -33.97 1.87
N TYR A 572 -0.37 -33.13 2.49
CA TYR A 572 1.08 -33.42 2.53
C TYR A 572 1.44 -34.65 3.37
N SER A 573 0.59 -35.02 4.34
CA SER A 573 0.77 -36.25 5.12
C SER A 573 0.45 -37.51 4.31
N GLU A 574 -0.52 -37.48 3.40
CA GLU A 574 -0.72 -38.57 2.43
C GLU A 574 0.44 -38.61 1.41
N GLU A 575 0.82 -37.45 0.84
CA GLU A 575 1.93 -37.30 -0.12
C GLU A 575 3.25 -37.86 0.43
N PHE A 576 3.50 -37.70 1.73
CA PHE A 576 4.74 -38.13 2.39
C PHE A 576 4.61 -39.32 3.34
N SER A 577 3.42 -39.93 3.45
CA SER A 577 3.13 -41.06 4.33
C SER A 577 3.47 -40.82 5.80
N LEU A 578 3.00 -39.69 6.33
CA LEU A 578 3.08 -39.29 7.74
C LEU A 578 1.80 -39.71 8.50
N ASP A 579 1.91 -39.92 9.82
CA ASP A 579 0.75 -40.16 10.68
C ASP A 579 0.06 -38.82 11.03
N VAL A 580 -1.28 -38.78 10.95
CA VAL A 580 -2.11 -37.60 11.25
C VAL A 580 -2.99 -37.86 12.47
N GLU A 581 -3.15 -36.87 13.34
CA GLU A 581 -3.98 -37.00 14.55
C GLU A 581 -5.47 -37.15 14.25
N ALA A 582 -6.10 -38.12 14.91
CA ALA A 582 -7.41 -38.65 14.51
C ALA A 582 -8.60 -37.71 14.78
N ASN A 583 -8.39 -36.61 15.52
CA ASN A 583 -9.38 -35.57 15.74
C ASN A 583 -9.38 -34.49 14.64
N TRP A 584 -8.27 -34.29 13.91
CA TRP A 584 -8.13 -33.17 12.96
C TRP A 584 -9.20 -33.21 11.86
N SER A 585 -9.46 -34.37 11.25
CA SER A 585 -10.53 -34.52 10.24
C SER A 585 -11.94 -34.24 10.78
N SER A 586 -12.16 -34.41 12.09
CA SER A 586 -13.41 -34.02 12.76
C SER A 586 -13.53 -32.50 12.88
N ILE A 587 -12.42 -31.81 13.15
CA ILE A 587 -12.38 -30.35 13.27
C ILE A 587 -12.67 -29.70 11.91
N ALA A 588 -11.87 -29.98 10.88
CA ALA A 588 -11.99 -29.32 9.57
C ALA A 588 -13.39 -29.45 8.95
N GLY A 589 -13.98 -30.65 9.00
CA GLY A 589 -15.31 -30.91 8.46
C GLY A 589 -16.47 -30.32 9.28
N ASN A 590 -16.23 -29.70 10.44
CA ASN A 590 -17.28 -29.22 11.36
C ASN A 590 -16.95 -27.87 12.03
N VAL A 591 -16.20 -26.97 11.39
CA VAL A 591 -15.98 -25.60 11.92
C VAL A 591 -17.29 -24.79 11.94
N ALA A 592 -17.54 -24.03 13.01
CA ALA A 592 -18.81 -23.36 13.27
C ALA A 592 -18.92 -21.96 12.61
N LEU A 593 -18.80 -21.92 11.28
CA LEU A 593 -18.87 -20.66 10.52
C LEU A 593 -20.17 -19.86 10.82
N PRO A 594 -20.08 -18.55 11.10
CA PRO A 594 -21.20 -17.77 11.60
C PRO A 594 -22.07 -17.19 10.46
N PHE A 595 -23.19 -17.84 10.16
CA PHE A 595 -24.15 -17.33 9.17
C PHE A 595 -25.26 -16.48 9.79
N ALA A 596 -25.64 -15.41 9.09
CA ALA A 596 -26.79 -14.58 9.42
C ALA A 596 -28.13 -15.31 9.11
N PRO A 597 -29.26 -14.87 9.70
CA PRO A 597 -30.59 -15.43 9.38
C PRO A 597 -31.04 -15.26 7.91
N SER A 598 -30.32 -14.46 7.12
CA SER A 598 -30.48 -14.28 5.68
C SER A 598 -29.81 -15.38 4.85
N GLY A 599 -28.84 -16.11 5.41
CA GLY A 599 -27.95 -17.03 4.70
C GLY A 599 -26.55 -16.47 4.45
N LEU A 600 -26.36 -15.15 4.52
CA LEU A 600 -25.06 -14.53 4.29
C LEU A 600 -24.06 -14.85 5.42
N LEU A 601 -22.80 -15.12 5.07
CA LEU A 601 -21.71 -15.28 6.04
C LEU A 601 -21.43 -13.95 6.76
N THR A 602 -21.11 -14.01 8.05
CA THR A 602 -20.74 -12.83 8.86
C THR A 602 -19.29 -12.93 9.32
N GLU A 603 -18.65 -11.84 9.74
CA GLU A 603 -17.27 -11.89 10.25
C GLU A 603 -17.15 -12.72 11.53
N PHE A 604 -18.12 -12.64 12.44
CA PHE A 604 -18.08 -13.30 13.75
C PHE A 604 -19.48 -13.61 14.28
N ARG A 605 -19.61 -14.59 15.19
CA ARG A 605 -20.94 -14.97 15.73
C ARG A 605 -21.56 -13.83 16.54
N GLY A 606 -22.55 -13.18 15.94
CA GLY A 606 -23.29 -12.07 16.54
C GLY A 606 -22.97 -10.70 15.94
N ALA A 607 -22.17 -10.64 14.86
CA ALA A 607 -22.01 -9.46 14.03
C ALA A 607 -23.37 -8.95 13.51
N ASN A 608 -23.43 -7.66 13.21
CA ASN A 608 -24.64 -6.98 12.75
C ASN A 608 -24.31 -5.98 11.62
N ASN A 609 -25.33 -5.50 10.91
CA ASN A 609 -25.13 -4.63 9.74
C ASN A 609 -24.73 -3.17 10.09
N THR A 610 -24.50 -2.84 11.37
CA THR A 610 -24.07 -1.49 11.80
C THR A 610 -22.56 -1.27 11.80
N ALA A 611 -21.75 -2.32 11.69
CA ALA A 611 -20.30 -2.22 11.62
C ALA A 611 -19.82 -1.46 10.35
N VAL A 612 -18.72 -0.71 10.54
CA VAL A 612 -17.78 -0.26 9.52
C VAL A 612 -16.52 -1.09 9.74
N ILE A 613 -15.88 -1.52 8.66
CA ILE A 613 -14.85 -2.56 8.68
C ILE A 613 -13.50 -1.92 8.34
N LYS A 614 -12.43 -2.27 9.05
CA LYS A 614 -11.11 -1.67 8.90
C LYS A 614 -10.43 -2.06 7.60
N GLN A 615 -10.42 -3.36 7.29
CA GLN A 615 -9.62 -3.99 6.25
C GLN A 615 -10.30 -5.29 5.77
N ASP A 616 -9.68 -6.05 4.86
CA ASP A 616 -10.25 -7.32 4.42
C ASP A 616 -10.23 -8.40 5.52
N ASP A 617 -11.22 -9.26 5.48
CA ASP A 617 -11.55 -10.29 6.48
C ASP A 617 -12.24 -11.48 5.78
N VAL A 618 -13.54 -11.38 5.49
CA VAL A 618 -14.35 -12.48 4.94
C VAL A 618 -14.01 -12.83 3.48
N ASP A 619 -13.46 -11.90 2.67
CA ASP A 619 -13.03 -12.24 1.30
C ASP A 619 -11.66 -12.97 1.28
N LEU A 620 -10.90 -12.95 2.37
CA LEU A 620 -9.68 -13.76 2.51
C LEU A 620 -9.98 -15.27 2.47
N ILE A 621 -11.21 -15.66 2.81
CA ILE A 621 -11.77 -17.01 2.63
C ILE A 621 -11.88 -17.38 1.15
N ASN A 622 -12.04 -16.39 0.26
CA ASN A 622 -12.10 -16.56 -1.19
C ASN A 622 -10.70 -16.61 -1.80
N TYR A 623 -9.80 -15.70 -1.40
CA TYR A 623 -8.36 -15.75 -1.71
C TYR A 623 -7.57 -15.10 -0.57
N PRO A 624 -6.56 -15.77 0.03
CA PRO A 624 -5.81 -16.89 -0.53
C PRO A 624 -6.26 -18.31 -0.11
N LEU A 625 -7.36 -18.45 0.64
CA LEU A 625 -7.77 -19.77 1.16
C LEU A 625 -8.53 -20.66 0.17
N ASP A 626 -9.24 -20.06 -0.81
CA ASP A 626 -10.24 -20.70 -1.70
C ASP A 626 -11.29 -21.60 -0.98
N TYR A 627 -11.42 -21.49 0.35
CA TYR A 627 -12.22 -22.39 1.21
C TYR A 627 -13.68 -22.44 0.80
N SER A 628 -14.23 -23.65 0.66
CA SER A 628 -15.61 -23.87 0.20
C SER A 628 -16.22 -25.04 0.96
N SER A 629 -17.53 -25.02 1.22
CA SER A 629 -18.23 -26.12 1.92
C SER A 629 -19.66 -26.31 1.37
N GLU A 630 -20.37 -27.35 1.83
CA GLU A 630 -21.79 -27.55 1.46
C GLU A 630 -22.69 -26.35 1.84
N ASN A 631 -22.25 -25.50 2.78
CA ASN A 631 -22.97 -24.30 3.23
C ASN A 631 -22.25 -22.99 2.86
N TYR A 632 -21.19 -23.03 2.06
CA TYR A 632 -20.51 -21.82 1.54
C TYR A 632 -20.07 -22.05 0.09
N THR A 633 -20.97 -21.73 -0.82
CA THR A 633 -20.84 -21.93 -2.27
C THR A 633 -20.26 -20.70 -2.96
N ARG A 634 -19.94 -20.81 -4.26
CA ARG A 634 -19.46 -19.69 -5.09
C ARG A 634 -20.44 -18.50 -5.12
N GLU A 635 -21.75 -18.75 -5.00
CA GLU A 635 -22.76 -17.69 -5.01
C GLU A 635 -22.73 -16.93 -3.67
N ASP A 636 -22.63 -17.66 -2.54
CA ASP A 636 -22.47 -17.07 -1.20
C ASP A 636 -21.16 -16.27 -1.09
N LYS A 637 -20.07 -16.75 -1.70
CA LYS A 637 -18.78 -16.06 -1.77
C LYS A 637 -18.86 -14.68 -2.43
N LEU A 638 -19.60 -14.58 -3.54
CA LEU A 638 -19.80 -13.32 -4.25
C LEU A 638 -20.72 -12.38 -3.45
N ALA A 639 -21.79 -12.92 -2.87
CA ALA A 639 -22.68 -12.16 -1.99
C ALA A 639 -21.94 -11.59 -0.76
N SER A 640 -20.98 -12.35 -0.19
CA SER A 640 -20.07 -11.87 0.84
C SER A 640 -19.21 -10.72 0.31
N LEU A 641 -18.48 -10.89 -0.80
CA LEU A 641 -17.63 -9.84 -1.39
C LEU A 641 -18.43 -8.54 -1.64
N ASP A 642 -19.62 -8.63 -2.24
CA ASP A 642 -20.43 -7.45 -2.54
C ASP A 642 -20.97 -6.76 -1.27
N TYR A 643 -21.35 -7.50 -0.24
CA TYR A 643 -21.72 -6.93 1.06
C TYR A 643 -20.51 -6.33 1.79
N TYR A 644 -19.36 -6.98 1.77
CA TYR A 644 -18.19 -6.60 2.53
C TYR A 644 -17.47 -5.39 1.93
N ALA A 645 -17.36 -5.31 0.60
CA ALA A 645 -16.70 -4.20 -0.06
C ALA A 645 -17.40 -2.84 0.15
N VAL A 646 -18.73 -2.80 0.32
CA VAL A 646 -19.44 -1.54 0.61
C VAL A 646 -19.28 -1.07 2.07
N LYS A 647 -18.76 -1.91 2.97
CA LYS A 647 -18.58 -1.65 4.41
C LYS A 647 -17.19 -1.16 4.81
N GLN A 648 -16.22 -1.27 3.90
CA GLN A 648 -14.83 -0.89 4.14
C GLN A 648 -14.68 0.59 4.51
N SER A 649 -13.81 0.85 5.48
CA SER A 649 -13.44 2.18 5.94
C SER A 649 -12.66 2.93 4.86
N PRO A 650 -12.94 4.24 4.63
CA PRO A 650 -12.08 5.07 3.77
C PRO A 650 -10.67 5.25 4.37
N ASP A 651 -10.56 5.14 5.70
CA ASP A 651 -9.32 5.26 6.46
C ASP A 651 -8.63 3.88 6.63
N GLY A 652 -9.11 2.84 5.92
CA GLY A 652 -8.58 1.49 5.96
C GLY A 652 -7.22 1.35 5.25
N PRO A 653 -6.33 0.46 5.72
CA PRO A 653 -4.99 0.31 5.18
C PRO A 653 -4.97 -0.23 3.75
N ALA A 654 -3.86 -0.03 3.04
CA ALA A 654 -3.63 -0.42 1.64
C ALA A 654 -3.48 -1.94 1.45
N MET A 655 -4.46 -2.72 1.89
CA MET A 655 -4.41 -4.18 1.96
C MET A 655 -5.57 -4.80 1.18
N THR A 656 -6.78 -4.27 1.41
CA THR A 656 -8.06 -4.84 0.97
C THR A 656 -8.23 -4.96 -0.54
N TYR A 657 -8.23 -3.84 -1.27
CA TYR A 657 -8.79 -3.82 -2.62
C TYR A 657 -7.97 -4.61 -3.66
N SER A 658 -6.70 -4.89 -3.38
CA SER A 658 -5.87 -5.79 -4.21
C SER A 658 -6.31 -7.25 -4.11
N LEU A 659 -6.89 -7.67 -2.98
CA LEU A 659 -7.44 -9.01 -2.80
C LEU A 659 -8.86 -9.11 -3.38
N TYR A 660 -9.69 -8.08 -3.15
CA TYR A 660 -10.98 -7.93 -3.85
C TYR A 660 -10.82 -7.95 -5.38
N SER A 661 -9.72 -7.41 -5.92
CA SER A 661 -9.40 -7.52 -7.35
C SER A 661 -9.26 -8.98 -7.81
N ILE A 662 -8.63 -9.83 -6.99
CA ILE A 662 -8.37 -11.25 -7.27
C ILE A 662 -9.67 -12.05 -7.12
N SER A 663 -10.40 -11.86 -6.02
CA SER A 663 -11.68 -12.54 -5.77
C SER A 663 -12.76 -12.13 -6.77
N ALA A 664 -12.90 -10.84 -7.08
CA ALA A 664 -13.81 -10.37 -8.13
C ALA A 664 -13.45 -10.98 -9.49
N ASN A 665 -12.16 -11.17 -9.81
CA ASN A 665 -11.74 -11.84 -11.04
C ASN A 665 -12.18 -13.30 -11.07
N ALA A 666 -12.02 -14.02 -9.96
CA ALA A 666 -12.34 -15.44 -9.87
C ALA A 666 -13.85 -15.70 -9.81
N LEU A 667 -14.61 -14.90 -9.06
CA LEU A 667 -16.01 -15.14 -8.68
C LEU A 667 -17.04 -14.58 -9.66
N SER A 668 -16.86 -13.35 -10.14
CA SER A 668 -17.92 -12.58 -10.82
C SER A 668 -18.45 -13.27 -12.10
N PRO A 669 -19.77 -13.20 -12.37
CA PRO A 669 -20.38 -13.76 -13.57
C PRO A 669 -20.41 -12.78 -14.77
N SER A 670 -20.31 -11.48 -14.49
CA SER A 670 -20.47 -10.33 -15.39
C SER A 670 -19.64 -9.14 -14.88
N GLY A 671 -19.54 -8.09 -15.69
CA GLY A 671 -18.84 -6.85 -15.29
C GLY A 671 -17.32 -6.97 -15.24
N CYS A 672 -16.66 -5.89 -14.82
CA CYS A 672 -15.21 -5.68 -14.79
C CYS A 672 -14.73 -4.97 -13.50
N SER A 673 -15.53 -4.97 -12.44
CA SER A 673 -15.21 -4.41 -11.11
C SER A 673 -13.86 -4.84 -10.56
N SER A 674 -13.36 -6.03 -10.94
CA SER A 674 -11.99 -6.50 -10.70
C SER A 674 -10.92 -5.47 -11.12
N PHE A 675 -11.08 -4.78 -12.26
CA PHE A 675 -10.18 -3.69 -12.66
C PHE A 675 -10.33 -2.45 -11.77
N THR A 676 -11.56 -2.04 -11.43
CA THR A 676 -11.82 -0.96 -10.48
C THR A 676 -11.16 -1.22 -9.11
N TYR A 677 -11.25 -2.45 -8.62
CA TYR A 677 -10.57 -2.90 -7.40
C TYR A 677 -9.04 -2.89 -7.57
N ALA A 678 -8.49 -3.33 -8.71
CA ALA A 678 -7.06 -3.24 -9.00
C ALA A 678 -6.54 -1.80 -8.99
N LEU A 679 -7.33 -0.81 -9.45
CA LEU A 679 -6.98 0.61 -9.35
C LEU A 679 -7.09 1.10 -7.90
N ASN A 680 -8.14 0.73 -7.17
CA ASN A 680 -8.32 1.14 -5.78
C ASN A 680 -7.20 0.58 -4.87
N GLY A 681 -6.71 -0.63 -5.18
CA GLY A 681 -5.58 -1.28 -4.51
C GLY A 681 -4.23 -0.58 -4.61
N PHE A 682 -4.08 0.49 -5.41
CA PHE A 682 -2.88 1.33 -5.36
C PHE A 682 -3.10 2.85 -5.55
N LYS A 683 -4.00 3.31 -6.44
CA LYS A 683 -4.05 4.73 -6.83
C LYS A 683 -4.41 5.69 -5.69
N ALA A 684 -5.18 5.23 -4.71
CA ALA A 684 -5.51 6.01 -3.51
C ALA A 684 -4.36 6.06 -2.47
N TYR A 685 -3.43 5.09 -2.53
CA TYR A 685 -2.43 4.84 -1.49
C TYR A 685 -1.00 5.20 -1.92
N ALA A 686 -0.66 5.04 -3.18
CA ALA A 686 0.62 5.41 -3.73
C ALA A 686 0.85 6.94 -3.69
N ARG A 687 2.11 7.33 -3.55
CA ARG A 687 2.55 8.71 -3.41
C ARG A 687 3.66 9.05 -4.40
N ALA A 688 3.52 10.22 -5.03
CA ALA A 688 4.57 10.91 -5.74
C ALA A 688 5.71 11.35 -4.79
N PRO A 689 6.93 11.61 -5.29
CA PRO A 689 7.35 11.38 -6.67
C PRO A 689 7.73 9.91 -6.98
N TRP A 690 7.83 9.05 -5.95
CA TRP A 690 8.46 7.74 -6.07
C TRP A 690 7.51 6.53 -6.21
N TYR A 691 6.19 6.75 -6.37
CA TYR A 691 5.17 5.67 -6.47
C TYR A 691 5.21 4.69 -5.28
N GLN A 692 5.45 5.22 -4.07
CA GLN A 692 5.50 4.43 -2.84
C GLN A 692 4.21 4.52 -2.05
N PHE A 693 3.79 3.43 -1.42
CA PHE A 693 2.54 3.36 -0.67
C PHE A 693 2.64 4.13 0.67
N SER A 694 1.65 4.98 0.93
CA SER A 694 1.19 5.30 2.28
C SER A 694 0.29 4.17 2.78
N GLU A 695 0.26 3.94 4.09
CA GLU A 695 -0.63 2.96 4.72
C GLU A 695 -2.10 3.25 4.41
N GLN A 696 -2.54 4.50 4.53
CA GLN A 696 -3.96 4.88 4.47
C GLN A 696 -4.20 5.90 3.34
N GLN A 697 -5.45 6.04 2.90
CA GLN A 697 -5.76 6.85 1.70
C GLN A 697 -5.43 8.34 1.87
N VAL A 698 -5.48 8.87 3.10
CA VAL A 698 -5.33 10.30 3.40
C VAL A 698 -4.21 10.53 4.42
N ASP A 699 -3.17 11.29 4.06
CA ASP A 699 -2.01 11.50 4.96
C ASP A 699 -2.27 12.51 6.12
N ASN A 700 -3.49 13.05 6.24
CA ASN A 700 -3.87 14.06 7.23
C ASN A 700 -4.58 13.43 8.44
N PHE A 701 -3.84 13.32 9.55
CA PHE A 701 -4.27 12.86 10.88
C PHE A 701 -5.69 13.23 11.32
N THR A 702 -6.19 14.44 10.99
CA THR A 702 -7.50 14.91 11.48
C THR A 702 -8.67 14.36 10.66
N THR A 703 -8.43 13.99 9.41
CA THR A 703 -9.41 13.43 8.47
C THR A 703 -9.16 11.95 8.16
N ASN A 704 -8.23 11.33 8.89
CA ASN A 704 -7.75 9.97 8.69
C ASN A 704 -7.61 9.32 10.07
N GLY A 705 -8.72 8.81 10.63
CA GLY A 705 -8.82 8.01 11.85
C GLY A 705 -8.32 8.61 13.19
N GLY A 706 -7.65 9.76 13.20
CA GLY A 706 -6.76 10.14 14.31
C GLY A 706 -5.42 9.39 14.29
N THR A 707 -4.96 8.97 13.10
CA THR A 707 -3.73 8.19 12.88
C THR A 707 -2.76 8.92 11.94
N ASN A 708 -1.45 8.72 12.14
CA ASN A 708 -0.44 9.08 11.15
C ASN A 708 -0.05 7.80 10.39
N PRO A 709 -0.25 7.70 9.07
CA PRO A 709 0.01 6.47 8.34
C PRO A 709 1.50 6.11 8.30
N ALA A 710 1.81 4.82 8.28
CA ALA A 710 3.14 4.31 7.98
C ALA A 710 3.56 4.63 6.55
N PHE A 711 4.87 4.85 6.36
CA PHE A 711 5.47 5.08 5.03
C PHE A 711 6.97 4.74 5.01
N PRO A 712 7.48 4.13 3.92
CA PRO A 712 6.70 3.47 2.88
C PRO A 712 6.02 2.22 3.43
N PHE A 713 4.88 1.83 2.87
CA PHE A 713 4.07 0.71 3.36
C PHE A 713 4.22 -0.51 2.44
N MET A 714 5.14 -1.43 2.80
CA MET A 714 5.50 -2.58 1.97
C MET A 714 4.34 -3.57 1.77
N THR A 715 3.38 -3.61 2.69
CA THR A 715 2.21 -4.49 2.63
C THR A 715 1.34 -4.19 1.41
N GLY A 716 1.08 -2.92 1.10
CA GLY A 716 0.32 -2.55 -0.10
C GLY A 716 1.07 -2.77 -1.40
N ALA A 717 2.39 -2.53 -1.39
CA ALA A 717 3.26 -2.91 -2.51
C ALA A 717 3.19 -4.42 -2.78
N GLY A 718 3.21 -5.23 -1.71
CA GLY A 718 3.06 -6.70 -1.74
C GLY A 718 1.69 -7.15 -2.24
N GLY A 719 0.60 -6.70 -1.61
CA GLY A 719 -0.76 -7.09 -1.96
C GLY A 719 -1.09 -6.79 -3.43
N TRP A 720 -0.71 -5.61 -3.92
CA TRP A 720 -0.89 -5.29 -5.35
C TRP A 720 0.00 -6.16 -6.26
N HIS A 721 1.19 -6.56 -5.82
CA HIS A 721 2.08 -7.47 -6.56
C HIS A 721 1.45 -8.82 -6.93
N GLN A 722 0.39 -9.22 -6.22
CA GLN A 722 -0.33 -10.48 -6.47
C GLN A 722 -1.36 -10.36 -7.60
N VAL A 723 -1.83 -9.15 -7.94
CA VAL A 723 -2.94 -8.92 -8.88
C VAL A 723 -2.64 -9.48 -10.28
N GLY A 724 -1.41 -9.35 -10.76
CA GLY A 724 -0.95 -9.95 -12.02
C GLY A 724 -1.02 -11.49 -12.03
N PRO A 725 -0.18 -12.19 -11.25
CA PRO A 725 -0.12 -13.65 -11.27
C PRO A 725 -1.36 -14.35 -10.68
N MET A 726 -1.96 -13.83 -9.62
CA MET A 726 -3.05 -14.49 -8.88
C MET A 726 -4.44 -14.01 -9.31
N GLY A 727 -4.54 -12.79 -9.86
CA GLY A 727 -5.76 -12.20 -10.42
C GLY A 727 -5.88 -12.44 -11.93
N TRP A 728 -5.10 -11.73 -12.76
CA TRP A 728 -5.24 -11.79 -14.24
C TRP A 728 -4.99 -13.18 -14.80
N LEU A 729 -3.86 -13.80 -14.43
CA LEU A 729 -3.56 -15.19 -14.80
C LEU A 729 -4.40 -16.19 -13.97
N GLY A 730 -4.93 -15.76 -12.83
CA GLY A 730 -5.78 -16.57 -11.97
C GLY A 730 -5.05 -17.78 -11.39
N ALA A 731 -3.76 -17.66 -11.09
CA ALA A 731 -2.97 -18.77 -10.58
C ALA A 731 -3.39 -19.19 -9.16
N ARG A 732 -3.32 -20.49 -8.89
CA ARG A 732 -3.30 -21.08 -7.54
C ARG A 732 -2.10 -22.00 -7.42
N VAL A 733 -1.26 -21.74 -6.41
CA VAL A 733 0.10 -22.28 -6.29
C VAL A 733 0.34 -23.08 -5.01
N VAL A 734 -0.70 -23.33 -4.21
CA VAL A 734 -0.65 -24.12 -2.96
C VAL A 734 -1.16 -25.56 -3.15
N GLU A 735 -1.85 -25.80 -4.25
CA GLU A 735 -2.40 -27.09 -4.65
C GLU A 735 -1.31 -28.05 -5.16
N GLU A 736 -1.62 -29.35 -5.28
CA GLU A 736 -0.69 -30.39 -5.79
C GLU A 736 -0.19 -30.15 -7.23
N GLN A 737 -0.97 -29.40 -8.02
CA GLN A 737 -0.66 -29.05 -9.40
C GLN A 737 -1.09 -27.60 -9.66
N LEU A 738 -0.27 -26.85 -10.40
CA LEU A 738 -0.57 -25.48 -10.80
C LEU A 738 -1.94 -25.38 -11.48
N ILE A 739 -2.84 -24.60 -10.89
CA ILE A 739 -4.13 -24.24 -11.47
C ILE A 739 -4.06 -22.81 -12.02
N LEU A 740 -4.59 -22.56 -13.21
CA LEU A 740 -4.71 -21.24 -13.82
C LEU A 740 -6.18 -20.96 -14.20
N GLN A 741 -6.62 -19.72 -14.01
CA GLN A 741 -7.99 -19.27 -14.30
C GLN A 741 -8.01 -18.00 -15.20
N PRO A 742 -7.32 -17.95 -16.36
CA PRO A 742 -6.95 -16.68 -17.00
C PRO A 742 -8.14 -15.80 -17.41
N ALA A 743 -8.14 -14.54 -17.00
CA ALA A 743 -9.15 -13.53 -17.31
C ALA A 743 -8.55 -12.12 -17.23
N LEU A 744 -8.38 -11.48 -18.39
CA LEU A 744 -7.89 -10.11 -18.49
C LEU A 744 -9.07 -9.13 -18.69
N PRO A 745 -9.28 -8.15 -17.79
CA PRO A 745 -10.32 -7.13 -17.97
C PRO A 745 -10.16 -6.36 -19.29
N PRO A 746 -11.26 -5.95 -19.95
CA PRO A 746 -11.22 -5.34 -21.28
C PRO A 746 -10.49 -3.99 -21.32
N GLN A 747 -10.31 -3.32 -20.17
CA GLN A 747 -9.52 -2.09 -20.04
C GLN A 747 -8.01 -2.33 -20.22
N ILE A 748 -7.53 -3.57 -20.08
CA ILE A 748 -6.13 -3.93 -20.28
C ILE A 748 -5.98 -4.59 -21.66
N PRO A 749 -5.48 -3.89 -22.70
CA PRO A 749 -5.44 -4.43 -24.06
C PRO A 749 -4.48 -5.61 -24.20
N TYR A 750 -3.38 -5.59 -23.44
CA TYR A 750 -2.35 -6.62 -23.41
C TYR A 750 -1.55 -6.53 -22.09
N VAL A 751 -1.03 -7.67 -21.62
CA VAL A 751 0.00 -7.71 -20.57
C VAL A 751 0.92 -8.91 -20.77
N SER A 752 2.21 -8.69 -20.58
CA SER A 752 3.23 -9.72 -20.43
C SER A 752 3.57 -9.85 -18.95
N LEU A 753 3.00 -10.84 -18.27
CA LEU A 753 3.24 -11.06 -16.84
C LEU A 753 4.65 -11.60 -16.58
N ARG A 754 5.13 -11.46 -15.35
CA ARG A 754 6.30 -12.16 -14.82
C ARG A 754 6.14 -13.68 -14.94
N THR A 755 7.26 -14.37 -15.02
CA THR A 755 7.29 -15.84 -15.01
C THR A 755 6.85 -16.35 -13.63
N VAL A 756 5.79 -17.15 -13.61
CA VAL A 756 5.24 -17.80 -12.41
C VAL A 756 5.91 -19.16 -12.23
N ILE A 757 6.52 -19.39 -11.06
CA ILE A 757 7.28 -20.59 -10.73
C ILE A 757 6.43 -21.52 -9.85
N PHE A 758 6.36 -22.80 -10.24
CA PHE A 758 5.71 -23.87 -9.48
C PHE A 758 6.49 -25.17 -9.66
N GLY A 759 6.80 -25.89 -8.58
CA GLY A 759 7.67 -27.07 -8.58
C GLY A 759 9.07 -26.79 -9.17
N GLY A 760 9.59 -25.57 -9.01
CA GLY A 760 10.84 -25.13 -9.63
C GLY A 760 10.78 -24.93 -11.15
N ALA A 761 9.63 -25.08 -11.79
CA ALA A 761 9.42 -24.85 -13.23
C ALA A 761 8.72 -23.50 -13.47
N GLY A 762 9.17 -22.72 -14.47
CA GLY A 762 8.62 -21.41 -14.76
C GLY A 762 7.59 -21.40 -15.89
N ILE A 763 6.51 -20.64 -15.75
CA ILE A 763 5.49 -20.38 -16.77
C ILE A 763 5.41 -18.86 -17.02
N LYS A 764 5.87 -18.43 -18.20
CA LYS A 764 5.72 -17.06 -18.70
C LYS A 764 4.37 -16.92 -19.39
N ALA A 765 3.56 -15.96 -18.97
CA ALA A 765 2.23 -15.70 -19.54
C ALA A 765 2.21 -14.37 -20.32
N THR A 766 1.71 -14.41 -21.55
CA THR A 766 1.35 -13.20 -22.32
C THR A 766 -0.13 -13.24 -22.65
N MET A 767 -0.85 -12.18 -22.30
CA MET A 767 -2.31 -12.14 -22.30
C MET A 767 -2.81 -11.01 -23.19
N ASN A 768 -3.90 -11.26 -23.90
CA ASN A 768 -4.84 -10.24 -24.36
C ASN A 768 -6.22 -10.55 -23.77
N HIS A 769 -7.24 -9.75 -24.05
CA HIS A 769 -8.62 -9.99 -23.57
C HIS A 769 -9.13 -11.44 -23.80
N THR A 770 -8.86 -12.03 -24.97
CA THR A 770 -9.48 -13.31 -25.39
C THR A 770 -8.65 -14.58 -25.15
N HIS A 771 -7.31 -14.48 -25.13
CA HIS A 771 -6.42 -15.65 -25.02
C HIS A 771 -5.17 -15.33 -24.20
N THR A 772 -4.58 -16.38 -23.62
CA THR A 772 -3.27 -16.35 -22.95
C THR A 772 -2.33 -17.35 -23.61
N ASN A 773 -1.11 -16.92 -23.97
CA ASN A 773 -0.03 -17.83 -24.34
C ASN A 773 0.81 -18.15 -23.10
N LEU A 774 0.88 -19.43 -22.76
CA LEU A 774 1.67 -19.97 -21.66
C LEU A 774 2.93 -20.61 -22.25
N THR A 775 4.12 -20.09 -21.92
CA THR A 775 5.41 -20.66 -22.33
C THR A 775 6.16 -21.18 -21.13
N ARG A 776 6.66 -22.42 -21.18
CA ARG A 776 7.48 -22.96 -20.09
C ARG A 776 8.94 -22.56 -20.24
N MET A 777 9.46 -21.90 -19.22
CA MET A 777 10.79 -21.29 -19.16
C MET A 777 11.73 -22.10 -18.26
N ASP A 778 13.03 -22.07 -18.57
CA ASP A 778 14.07 -22.45 -17.62
C ASP A 778 14.26 -21.30 -16.63
N VAL A 779 14.05 -21.58 -15.34
CA VAL A 779 14.17 -20.60 -14.24
C VAL A 779 15.25 -20.99 -13.23
N SER A 780 16.12 -21.95 -13.58
CA SER A 780 17.14 -22.52 -12.68
C SER A 780 18.09 -21.49 -12.04
N THR A 781 18.28 -20.32 -12.66
CA THR A 781 19.05 -19.19 -12.12
C THR A 781 18.35 -18.43 -10.99
N TYR A 782 17.01 -18.49 -10.92
CA TYR A 782 16.17 -17.77 -9.96
C TYR A 782 15.76 -18.63 -8.74
N LEU A 783 16.14 -19.90 -8.74
CA LEU A 783 15.83 -20.85 -7.66
C LEU A 783 16.82 -20.76 -6.49
N PRO A 784 16.39 -21.14 -5.26
CA PRO A 784 17.31 -21.43 -4.16
C PRO A 784 18.29 -22.59 -4.49
N PRO A 785 19.47 -22.70 -3.84
CA PRO A 785 20.53 -23.64 -4.23
C PRO A 785 20.18 -25.13 -4.14
N ASN A 786 19.14 -25.51 -3.38
CA ASN A 786 18.67 -26.88 -3.23
C ASN A 786 17.46 -27.21 -4.11
N SER A 787 16.89 -26.22 -4.80
CA SER A 787 15.64 -26.31 -5.55
C SER A 787 15.89 -26.55 -7.04
N THR A 788 15.07 -27.40 -7.68
CA THR A 788 15.17 -27.71 -9.12
C THR A 788 13.78 -27.98 -9.70
N ASP A 789 13.60 -27.73 -10.99
CA ASP A 789 12.41 -28.17 -11.76
C ASP A 789 12.13 -29.67 -11.55
N ILE A 790 11.04 -29.98 -10.83
CA ILE A 790 10.68 -31.35 -10.43
C ILE A 790 10.20 -32.21 -11.61
N TYR A 791 9.81 -31.59 -12.73
CA TYR A 791 9.42 -32.27 -13.97
C TYR A 791 10.63 -32.50 -14.87
N GLY A 792 11.59 -31.57 -14.84
CA GLY A 792 12.82 -31.58 -15.64
C GLY A 792 12.50 -31.70 -17.13
N ASN A 793 13.04 -32.75 -17.78
CA ASN A 793 12.79 -33.01 -19.20
C ASN A 793 11.38 -33.56 -19.53
N GLN A 794 10.52 -33.80 -18.54
CA GLN A 794 9.11 -34.17 -18.76
C GLN A 794 8.27 -32.90 -18.94
N SER A 795 7.16 -32.98 -19.67
CA SER A 795 6.21 -31.85 -19.76
C SER A 795 5.54 -31.61 -18.40
N MET A 796 5.48 -30.34 -17.98
CA MET A 796 4.82 -29.91 -16.74
C MET A 796 3.30 -29.99 -16.93
N PRO A 797 2.53 -30.65 -16.05
CA PRO A 797 1.08 -30.66 -16.12
C PRO A 797 0.49 -29.40 -15.47
N ILE A 798 -0.58 -28.85 -16.04
CA ILE A 798 -1.24 -27.62 -15.57
C ILE A 798 -2.75 -27.79 -15.71
N THR A 799 -3.51 -27.36 -14.70
CA THR A 799 -4.98 -27.35 -14.75
C THR A 799 -5.48 -25.99 -15.23
N ILE A 800 -6.33 -25.96 -16.26
CA ILE A 800 -7.06 -24.76 -16.70
C ILE A 800 -8.50 -24.87 -16.22
N GLY A 801 -8.89 -24.08 -15.22
CA GLY A 801 -10.21 -24.16 -14.57
C GLY A 801 -10.15 -23.82 -13.08
N PHE A 802 -11.26 -23.98 -12.36
CA PHE A 802 -11.38 -23.55 -10.95
C PHE A 802 -10.91 -24.59 -9.92
N SER A 803 -10.77 -25.87 -10.30
CA SER A 803 -10.42 -26.96 -9.38
C SER A 803 -9.62 -28.06 -10.12
N LEU A 804 -8.88 -28.89 -9.38
CA LEU A 804 -8.26 -30.11 -9.92
C LEU A 804 -9.28 -31.16 -10.39
N GLN A 805 -10.53 -31.06 -9.93
CA GLN A 805 -11.59 -32.04 -10.18
C GLN A 805 -12.36 -31.75 -11.50
N ASP A 806 -12.62 -30.47 -11.79
CA ASP A 806 -13.44 -30.02 -12.92
C ASP A 806 -12.61 -29.35 -14.03
N GLY A 807 -11.35 -29.00 -13.74
CA GLY A 807 -10.47 -28.29 -14.65
C GLY A 807 -9.95 -29.15 -15.82
N ARG A 808 -9.64 -28.49 -16.94
CA ARG A 808 -9.03 -29.10 -18.12
C ARG A 808 -7.51 -29.17 -17.94
N ASN A 809 -6.97 -30.37 -17.75
CA ASN A 809 -5.53 -30.57 -17.76
C ASN A 809 -4.92 -30.35 -19.16
N ILE A 810 -3.82 -29.60 -19.19
CA ILE A 810 -2.87 -29.48 -20.30
C ILE A 810 -1.48 -29.92 -19.81
N SER A 811 -0.50 -29.98 -20.71
CA SER A 811 0.90 -30.18 -20.31
C SER A 811 1.85 -29.51 -21.29
N ILE A 812 2.95 -28.92 -20.79
CA ILE A 812 3.85 -28.04 -21.54
C ILE A 812 5.31 -28.51 -21.39
N ALA A 813 5.98 -28.82 -22.51
CA ALA A 813 7.40 -29.13 -22.55
C ALA A 813 8.26 -27.86 -22.33
N LEU A 814 9.51 -28.02 -21.90
CA LEU A 814 10.44 -26.88 -21.75
C LEU A 814 10.65 -26.18 -23.10
N GLY A 815 10.39 -24.87 -23.16
CA GLY A 815 10.43 -24.07 -24.39
C GLY A 815 9.21 -24.24 -25.32
N GLU A 816 8.18 -24.97 -24.92
CA GLU A 816 6.90 -25.04 -25.64
C GLU A 816 5.98 -23.89 -25.20
N THR A 817 5.23 -23.34 -26.16
CA THR A 817 4.16 -22.36 -25.93
C THR A 817 2.81 -22.99 -26.25
N VAL A 818 1.87 -22.92 -25.31
CA VAL A 818 0.48 -23.35 -25.50
C VAL A 818 -0.46 -22.16 -25.31
N THR A 819 -1.31 -21.89 -26.30
CA THR A 819 -2.39 -20.91 -26.18
C THR A 819 -3.60 -21.54 -25.48
N VAL A 820 -4.18 -20.82 -24.51
CA VAL A 820 -5.44 -21.16 -23.85
C VAL A 820 -6.44 -20.02 -24.00
N ASP A 821 -7.72 -20.37 -24.02
CA ASP A 821 -8.83 -19.41 -24.09
C ASP A 821 -9.02 -18.75 -22.71
N ASN A 822 -9.27 -17.44 -22.67
CA ASN A 822 -9.54 -16.72 -21.42
C ASN A 822 -11.02 -16.78 -21.04
N ARG A 823 -11.33 -16.60 -19.75
CA ARG A 823 -12.69 -16.36 -19.27
C ARG A 823 -13.10 -14.92 -19.60
N VAL A 824 -13.81 -14.74 -20.72
CA VAL A 824 -14.44 -13.46 -21.10
C VAL A 824 -15.77 -13.21 -20.37
N TYR A 825 -15.79 -13.38 -19.04
CA TYR A 825 -17.02 -13.20 -18.24
C TYR A 825 -17.54 -11.75 -18.28
N PHE A 826 -16.63 -10.79 -18.49
CA PHE A 826 -16.87 -9.37 -18.70
C PHE A 826 -17.93 -9.08 -19.79
N ASP A 827 -18.01 -9.95 -20.80
CA ASP A 827 -18.93 -9.85 -21.95
C ASP A 827 -20.40 -10.14 -21.54
N ASN A 828 -20.61 -10.83 -20.42
CA ASN A 828 -21.95 -10.99 -19.86
C ASN A 828 -22.41 -9.65 -19.28
N LEU A 829 -23.60 -9.20 -19.67
CA LEU A 829 -24.20 -7.98 -19.14
C LEU A 829 -24.86 -8.24 -17.78
N THR A 830 -24.48 -7.49 -16.74
CA THR A 830 -25.14 -7.52 -15.42
C THR A 830 -26.62 -7.13 -15.55
N ALA A 831 -26.96 -6.15 -16.40
CA ALA A 831 -28.34 -5.85 -16.79
C ALA A 831 -28.58 -6.06 -18.29
N ALA A 832 -29.62 -6.83 -18.63
CA ALA A 832 -29.86 -7.27 -20.00
C ALA A 832 -30.11 -6.11 -20.99
N GLY A 833 -29.17 -5.92 -21.92
CA GLY A 833 -29.22 -4.86 -22.93
C GLY A 833 -28.75 -3.49 -22.45
N ASN A 834 -28.00 -3.42 -21.34
CA ASN A 834 -27.11 -2.29 -21.06
C ASN A 834 -26.09 -2.13 -22.21
N LEU A 835 -25.82 -0.89 -22.60
CA LEU A 835 -24.90 -0.52 -23.66
C LEU A 835 -23.61 0.17 -23.17
N VAL A 836 -23.49 0.51 -21.88
CA VAL A 836 -22.34 1.27 -21.33
C VAL A 836 -21.39 0.45 -20.44
N GLN A 837 -21.72 -0.80 -20.14
CA GLN A 837 -20.93 -1.66 -19.24
C GLN A 837 -19.47 -1.75 -19.70
N CYS A 838 -18.53 -1.51 -18.78
CA CYS A 838 -17.08 -1.62 -18.97
C CYS A 838 -16.44 -0.71 -20.03
N LEU A 839 -17.18 0.26 -20.58
CA LEU A 839 -16.65 1.22 -21.56
C LEU A 839 -15.74 2.29 -20.90
N PRO A 840 -14.90 3.00 -21.68
CA PRO A 840 -14.06 4.07 -21.14
C PRO A 840 -14.89 5.23 -20.57
N VAL A 841 -14.56 5.67 -19.34
CA VAL A 841 -15.25 6.75 -18.63
C VAL A 841 -14.27 7.79 -18.09
N SER A 842 -14.67 9.06 -18.16
CA SER A 842 -13.93 10.22 -17.64
C SER A 842 -14.82 11.13 -16.80
N SER A 843 -14.24 11.94 -15.91
CA SER A 843 -14.92 13.00 -15.13
C SER A 843 -14.10 14.28 -15.22
N GLU A 844 -14.74 15.44 -15.45
CA GLU A 844 -14.07 16.75 -15.35
C GLU A 844 -13.97 17.25 -13.88
N GLY A 845 -14.76 16.66 -12.97
CA GLY A 845 -14.79 17.03 -11.55
C GLY A 845 -14.04 16.04 -10.65
N GLU A 846 -13.52 16.57 -9.54
CA GLU A 846 -12.92 15.80 -8.45
C GLU A 846 -13.90 14.77 -7.86
N TYR A 847 -13.36 13.64 -7.43
CA TYR A 847 -14.07 12.54 -6.79
C TYR A 847 -13.32 12.06 -5.54
N GLN A 848 -14.03 11.39 -4.64
CA GLN A 848 -13.46 10.85 -3.41
C GLN A 848 -12.43 9.74 -3.71
N PRO A 849 -11.35 9.60 -2.91
CA PRO A 849 -10.37 8.53 -3.08
C PRO A 849 -11.00 7.13 -3.24
N GLY A 850 -10.48 6.37 -4.21
CA GLY A 850 -11.02 5.06 -4.60
C GLY A 850 -12.37 5.07 -5.34
N GLN A 851 -13.13 6.17 -5.33
CA GLN A 851 -14.50 6.23 -5.88
C GLN A 851 -14.49 6.67 -7.36
N PHE A 852 -13.82 5.91 -8.23
CA PHE A 852 -13.49 6.30 -9.60
C PHE A 852 -14.70 6.40 -10.55
N PRO A 853 -14.66 7.24 -11.62
CA PRO A 853 -15.74 7.36 -12.59
C PRO A 853 -16.11 6.07 -13.34
N LEU A 854 -15.14 5.17 -13.57
CA LEU A 854 -15.38 3.87 -14.22
C LEU A 854 -16.29 2.96 -13.39
N ALA A 855 -16.26 3.07 -12.07
CA ALA A 855 -17.06 2.22 -11.18
C ALA A 855 -18.56 2.29 -11.52
N ALA A 856 -19.04 3.47 -11.89
CA ALA A 856 -20.42 3.71 -12.30
C ALA A 856 -20.88 2.93 -13.56
N VAL A 857 -20.01 2.19 -14.24
CA VAL A 857 -20.38 1.27 -15.34
C VAL A 857 -19.66 -0.08 -15.27
N ASP A 858 -19.01 -0.42 -14.15
CA ASP A 858 -18.19 -1.63 -14.07
C ASP A 858 -19.01 -2.92 -13.87
N GLY A 859 -20.33 -2.80 -13.67
CA GLY A 859 -21.24 -3.94 -13.57
C GLY A 859 -21.37 -4.55 -12.18
N ALA A 860 -20.83 -3.94 -11.12
CA ALA A 860 -21.01 -4.35 -9.73
C ALA A 860 -21.68 -3.26 -8.87
N ALA A 861 -22.52 -3.66 -7.92
CA ALA A 861 -23.16 -2.73 -6.98
C ALA A 861 -22.23 -2.31 -5.82
N SER A 862 -21.09 -2.98 -5.66
CA SER A 862 -20.18 -2.86 -4.53
C SER A 862 -19.09 -1.79 -4.70
N THR A 863 -18.74 -1.47 -5.94
CA THR A 863 -17.96 -0.28 -6.32
C THR A 863 -18.89 0.93 -6.50
N ARG A 864 -18.33 2.16 -6.61
CA ARG A 864 -19.11 3.38 -6.92
C ARG A 864 -18.22 4.56 -7.32
N TRP A 865 -18.77 5.44 -8.17
CA TRP A 865 -18.30 6.81 -8.35
C TRP A 865 -18.90 7.73 -7.29
N GLN A 866 -18.11 8.68 -6.77
CA GLN A 866 -18.59 9.70 -5.84
C GLN A 866 -17.84 11.04 -6.02
N PRO A 867 -18.50 12.13 -6.46
CA PRO A 867 -17.90 13.46 -6.51
C PRO A 867 -17.45 13.97 -5.13
N SER A 868 -16.42 14.81 -5.10
CA SER A 868 -15.84 15.32 -3.85
C SER A 868 -16.83 16.19 -3.05
N SER A 869 -17.78 16.86 -3.72
CA SER A 869 -18.73 17.83 -3.16
C SER A 869 -20.17 17.61 -3.66
N PRO A 870 -21.21 18.26 -3.09
CA PRO A 870 -22.61 18.06 -3.48
C PRO A 870 -23.06 18.95 -4.66
N GLU A 871 -22.15 19.75 -5.23
CA GLU A 871 -22.39 20.54 -6.43
C GLU A 871 -22.61 19.63 -7.67
N PRO A 872 -23.23 20.12 -8.76
CA PRO A 872 -23.46 19.32 -9.95
C PRO A 872 -22.14 18.80 -10.56
N ALA A 873 -22.07 17.49 -10.75
CA ALA A 873 -20.90 16.77 -11.25
C ALA A 873 -21.29 15.86 -12.41
N SER A 874 -20.32 15.49 -13.25
CA SER A 874 -20.60 14.71 -14.46
C SER A 874 -19.49 13.76 -14.88
N LEU A 875 -19.88 12.56 -15.28
CA LEU A 875 -19.04 11.61 -16.01
C LEU A 875 -19.44 11.55 -17.49
N THR A 876 -18.48 11.25 -18.37
CA THR A 876 -18.71 11.06 -19.80
C THR A 876 -18.10 9.74 -20.26
N ILE A 877 -18.92 8.93 -20.92
CA ILE A 877 -18.62 7.60 -21.44
C ILE A 877 -18.37 7.70 -22.95
N ASP A 878 -17.31 7.06 -23.44
CA ASP A 878 -17.07 6.90 -24.88
C ASP A 878 -17.87 5.72 -25.43
N MET A 879 -18.63 5.97 -26.49
CA MET A 879 -19.54 5.01 -27.15
C MET A 879 -19.14 4.73 -28.60
N GLN A 880 -17.95 5.16 -29.05
CA GLN A 880 -17.58 5.13 -30.47
C GLN A 880 -17.57 3.73 -31.09
N ASP A 881 -17.27 2.69 -30.30
CA ASP A 881 -17.29 1.28 -30.72
C ASP A 881 -18.65 0.59 -30.54
N VAL A 882 -19.67 1.29 -30.03
CA VAL A 882 -21.03 0.75 -29.83
C VAL A 882 -21.91 1.02 -31.06
N GLU A 883 -22.68 0.02 -31.51
CA GLU A 883 -23.57 0.19 -32.67
C GLU A 883 -24.64 1.28 -32.43
N TYR A 884 -24.72 2.22 -33.38
CA TYR A 884 -25.68 3.33 -33.39
C TYR A 884 -27.13 2.82 -33.44
N GLN A 885 -27.87 3.02 -32.34
CA GLN A 885 -29.16 2.37 -32.12
C GLN A 885 -30.12 3.26 -31.29
N PRO A 886 -31.44 3.00 -31.32
CA PRO A 886 -32.38 3.73 -30.49
C PRO A 886 -32.32 3.24 -29.03
N LEU A 887 -32.12 4.20 -28.12
CA LEU A 887 -32.11 4.03 -26.68
C LEU A 887 -33.56 4.02 -26.15
N THR A 888 -33.83 3.15 -25.18
CA THR A 888 -35.19 2.89 -24.65
C THR A 888 -35.39 3.38 -23.21
N GLY A 889 -34.31 3.50 -22.43
CA GLY A 889 -34.35 4.00 -21.07
C GLY A 889 -33.00 3.93 -20.37
N VAL A 890 -33.01 4.17 -19.07
CA VAL A 890 -31.84 4.07 -18.17
C VAL A 890 -32.25 3.46 -16.83
N SER A 891 -31.28 2.92 -16.11
CA SER A 891 -31.39 2.73 -14.67
C SER A 891 -30.13 3.15 -13.93
N PHE A 892 -30.30 3.45 -12.66
CA PHE A 892 -29.23 3.83 -11.75
C PHE A 892 -29.32 2.98 -10.49
N ASP A 893 -28.17 2.54 -9.96
CA ASP A 893 -28.00 2.28 -8.54
C ASP A 893 -27.26 3.48 -7.93
N TRP A 894 -27.91 4.19 -7.00
CA TRP A 894 -27.32 5.29 -6.26
C TRP A 894 -26.60 4.86 -4.97
N GLY A 895 -26.55 3.56 -4.69
CA GLY A 895 -26.06 2.97 -3.45
C GLY A 895 -26.77 3.56 -2.22
N ARG A 896 -25.97 4.08 -1.27
CA ARG A 896 -26.48 4.72 -0.03
C ARG A 896 -26.71 6.23 -0.15
N ARG A 897 -26.39 6.89 -1.27
CA ARG A 897 -26.45 8.36 -1.41
C ARG A 897 -27.18 8.81 -2.69
N PRO A 898 -28.52 8.74 -2.76
CA PRO A 898 -29.30 9.19 -3.91
C PRO A 898 -29.07 10.66 -4.29
N ALA A 899 -28.95 10.92 -5.60
CA ALA A 899 -28.98 12.27 -6.15
C ALA A 899 -30.38 12.91 -6.00
N THR A 900 -30.49 14.24 -6.09
CA THR A 900 -31.81 14.91 -6.10
C THR A 900 -32.41 15.00 -7.51
N GLY A 901 -31.55 15.03 -8.52
CA GLY A 901 -31.91 14.93 -9.94
C GLY A 901 -30.68 14.57 -10.78
N ALA A 902 -30.93 14.02 -11.97
CA ALA A 902 -29.89 13.60 -12.91
C ALA A 902 -30.27 13.96 -14.35
N ARG A 903 -29.28 14.06 -15.24
CA ARG A 903 -29.47 14.42 -16.65
C ARG A 903 -28.52 13.61 -17.55
N VAL A 904 -29.07 12.99 -18.57
CA VAL A 904 -28.31 12.25 -19.60
C VAL A 904 -28.31 13.06 -20.89
N LEU A 905 -27.11 13.28 -21.44
CA LEU A 905 -26.87 14.03 -22.68
C LEU A 905 -26.22 13.14 -23.72
N VAL A 906 -26.70 13.19 -24.96
CA VAL A 906 -26.24 12.35 -26.07
C VAL A 906 -25.76 13.22 -27.23
N TYR A 907 -24.51 13.03 -27.66
CA TYR A 907 -23.86 13.92 -28.62
C TYR A 907 -22.63 13.27 -29.31
N ASN A 908 -22.10 13.95 -30.34
CA ASN A 908 -21.03 13.43 -31.23
C ASN A 908 -19.75 14.29 -31.18
N SER A 909 -19.32 14.67 -29.98
CA SER A 909 -18.04 15.35 -29.72
C SER A 909 -17.67 15.16 -28.24
N THR A 910 -16.40 15.29 -27.84
CA THR A 910 -16.01 15.11 -26.41
C THR A 910 -16.50 16.21 -25.47
N SER A 911 -16.85 17.40 -25.98
CA SER A 911 -17.44 18.49 -25.19
C SER A 911 -18.77 18.96 -25.76
N GLY A 912 -19.80 19.08 -24.91
CA GLY A 912 -21.17 19.47 -25.30
C GLY A 912 -21.34 20.96 -25.64
N SER A 913 -20.25 21.73 -25.67
CA SER A 913 -20.26 23.20 -25.70
C SER A 913 -19.63 23.85 -26.95
N ASN A 914 -18.81 23.12 -27.73
CA ASN A 914 -17.93 23.72 -28.74
C ASN A 914 -18.29 23.46 -30.21
N SER A 915 -19.32 22.66 -30.51
CA SER A 915 -19.79 22.40 -31.87
C SER A 915 -21.05 23.21 -32.18
N SER A 916 -21.02 24.06 -33.21
CA SER A 916 -22.19 24.81 -33.69
C SER A 916 -23.07 24.01 -34.68
N SER A 917 -22.93 22.68 -34.70
CA SER A 917 -23.52 21.81 -35.72
C SER A 917 -23.98 20.43 -35.23
N THR A 918 -23.79 20.10 -33.95
CA THR A 918 -24.32 18.87 -33.35
C THR A 918 -25.71 19.08 -32.80
N GLU A 919 -26.61 18.15 -33.09
CA GLU A 919 -27.86 18.01 -32.35
C GLU A 919 -27.53 17.33 -31.02
N ILE A 920 -27.93 17.93 -29.90
CA ILE A 920 -27.80 17.33 -28.58
C ILE A 920 -29.18 16.87 -28.14
N HIS A 921 -29.33 15.57 -27.86
CA HIS A 921 -30.51 15.04 -27.20
C HIS A 921 -30.27 15.03 -25.69
N THR A 922 -31.29 15.39 -24.92
CA THR A 922 -31.20 15.45 -23.45
C THR A 922 -32.43 14.81 -22.82
N ALA A 923 -32.21 13.93 -21.86
CA ALA A 923 -33.22 13.44 -20.92
C ALA A 923 -32.87 13.92 -19.51
N ALA A 924 -33.85 14.40 -18.76
CA ALA A 924 -33.67 14.90 -17.40
C ALA A 924 -34.67 14.24 -16.45
N PHE A 925 -34.20 13.93 -15.25
CA PHE A 925 -34.92 13.22 -14.21
C PHE A 925 -34.85 14.06 -12.93
N SER A 926 -36.00 14.51 -12.44
CA SER A 926 -36.15 15.19 -11.14
C SER A 926 -36.89 14.27 -10.17
N ASP A 927 -36.88 14.64 -8.89
CA ASP A 927 -37.71 14.01 -7.85
C ASP A 927 -37.43 12.50 -7.70
N ILE A 928 -36.14 12.14 -7.72
CA ILE A 928 -35.65 10.76 -7.56
C ILE A 928 -36.16 10.18 -6.23
N GLU A 929 -36.92 9.09 -6.29
CA GLU A 929 -37.44 8.41 -5.09
C GLU A 929 -36.34 7.55 -4.43
N ILE A 930 -36.24 7.63 -3.09
CA ILE A 930 -35.41 6.71 -2.29
C ILE A 930 -36.12 5.36 -2.26
N SER A 931 -35.69 4.41 -3.09
CA SER A 931 -36.34 3.08 -3.22
C SER A 931 -36.15 2.21 -1.98
N MET A 932 -35.04 2.41 -1.25
CA MET A 932 -34.73 1.75 0.01
C MET A 932 -34.65 2.79 1.13
N PRO A 933 -35.81 3.29 1.62
CA PRO A 933 -35.84 4.20 2.76
C PRO A 933 -35.33 3.49 4.01
N TYR A 934 -34.67 4.23 4.90
CA TYR A 934 -34.14 3.71 6.16
C TYR A 934 -35.24 3.07 7.02
N ASP A 935 -35.12 1.76 7.27
CA ASP A 935 -35.96 1.02 8.23
C ASP A 935 -35.10 0.50 9.40
N ALA A 936 -35.36 1.05 10.59
CA ALA A 936 -34.71 0.65 11.83
C ALA A 936 -35.00 -0.81 12.24
N ALA A 937 -36.02 -1.46 11.68
CA ALA A 937 -36.32 -2.87 11.96
C ALA A 937 -35.45 -3.86 11.19
N THR A 938 -34.88 -3.46 10.04
CA THR A 938 -33.98 -4.28 9.22
C THR A 938 -32.54 -3.77 9.23
N ASN A 939 -32.30 -2.54 9.69
CA ASN A 939 -30.98 -1.90 9.73
C ASN A 939 -29.87 -2.76 10.34
N ASP A 940 -30.17 -3.58 11.34
CA ASP A 940 -29.17 -4.36 12.07
C ASP A 940 -28.93 -5.75 11.44
N VAL A 941 -29.74 -6.17 10.46
CA VAL A 941 -29.67 -7.51 9.84
C VAL A 941 -28.60 -7.54 8.76
N VAL A 942 -27.63 -8.46 8.88
CA VAL A 942 -26.67 -8.78 7.81
C VAL A 942 -27.39 -9.58 6.73
N GLN A 943 -27.29 -9.12 5.48
CA GLN A 943 -27.96 -9.68 4.30
C GLN A 943 -27.28 -9.14 3.03
N GLU A 944 -27.56 -9.75 1.88
CA GLU A 944 -27.08 -9.29 0.56
C GLU A 944 -27.22 -7.77 0.39
N TYR A 945 -26.20 -7.14 -0.21
CA TYR A 945 -26.24 -5.71 -0.47
C TYR A 945 -27.25 -5.37 -1.57
N GLN A 946 -28.03 -4.33 -1.32
CA GLN A 946 -28.95 -3.72 -2.28
C GLN A 946 -28.85 -2.21 -2.14
N GLY A 947 -28.70 -1.51 -3.26
CA GLY A 947 -28.62 -0.06 -3.32
C GLY A 947 -29.94 0.62 -3.70
N ASN A 948 -29.96 1.95 -3.71
CA ASN A 948 -31.14 2.72 -4.08
C ASN A 948 -31.29 2.77 -5.60
N MET A 949 -32.22 1.99 -6.12
CA MET A 949 -32.45 1.85 -7.56
C MET A 949 -33.39 2.93 -8.11
N SER A 950 -33.19 3.29 -9.38
CA SER A 950 -34.12 4.14 -10.14
C SER A 950 -34.20 3.70 -11.60
N TYR A 951 -35.40 3.69 -12.16
CA TYR A 951 -35.68 3.22 -13.53
C TYR A 951 -36.47 4.26 -14.31
N PHE A 952 -35.99 4.64 -15.50
CA PHE A 952 -36.66 5.62 -16.36
C PHE A 952 -36.73 5.11 -17.80
N THR A 953 -37.90 5.22 -18.42
CA THR A 953 -38.10 4.87 -19.85
C THR A 953 -38.29 6.13 -20.69
N PHE A 954 -37.76 6.13 -21.90
CA PHE A 954 -37.88 7.27 -22.81
C PHE A 954 -39.21 7.23 -23.55
N SER A 955 -40.01 8.29 -23.39
CA SER A 955 -41.36 8.41 -24.00
C SER A 955 -41.35 8.39 -25.53
N THR A 956 -40.22 8.78 -26.13
CA THR A 956 -39.84 8.52 -27.52
C THR A 956 -38.37 8.09 -27.55
N PRO A 957 -37.98 7.06 -28.32
CA PRO A 957 -36.58 6.65 -28.39
C PRO A 957 -35.68 7.79 -28.89
N ILE A 958 -34.64 8.10 -28.12
CA ILE A 958 -33.52 8.93 -28.56
C ILE A 958 -32.46 8.02 -29.17
N TRP A 959 -31.72 8.46 -30.18
CA TRP A 959 -30.63 7.65 -30.74
C TRP A 959 -29.36 7.82 -29.90
N SER A 960 -28.52 6.79 -29.86
CA SER A 960 -27.18 6.89 -29.27
C SER A 960 -26.30 7.89 -30.05
N GLY A 961 -25.22 8.33 -29.41
CA GLY A 961 -24.19 9.18 -30.01
C GLY A 961 -22.82 8.58 -29.75
N GLN A 962 -21.76 9.27 -30.19
CA GLN A 962 -20.38 8.86 -29.88
C GLN A 962 -20.03 9.06 -28.40
N TYR A 963 -20.76 9.92 -27.68
CA TYR A 963 -20.54 10.20 -26.26
C TYR A 963 -21.87 10.29 -25.50
N ILE A 964 -21.85 9.81 -24.25
CA ILE A 964 -22.93 9.91 -23.28
C ILE A 964 -22.39 10.57 -22.03
N THR A 965 -22.96 11.71 -21.63
CA THR A 965 -22.66 12.34 -20.33
C THR A 965 -23.81 12.09 -19.37
N LEU A 966 -23.49 11.58 -18.18
CA LEU A 966 -24.35 11.59 -17.02
C LEU A 966 -23.94 12.77 -16.13
N GLU A 967 -24.83 13.74 -15.98
CA GLU A 967 -24.76 14.75 -14.92
C GLU A 967 -25.64 14.33 -13.74
N ILE A 968 -25.13 14.48 -12.52
CA ILE A 968 -25.86 14.30 -11.26
C ILE A 968 -25.89 15.62 -10.48
N SER A 969 -26.95 15.85 -9.71
CA SER A 969 -27.15 17.11 -8.99
C SER A 969 -27.73 16.92 -7.59
N GLY A 970 -27.07 17.53 -6.61
CA GLY A 970 -27.40 17.44 -5.19
C GLY A 970 -27.25 16.03 -4.61
N CYS A 971 -27.43 15.92 -3.30
CA CYS A 971 -27.52 14.66 -2.58
C CYS A 971 -28.75 14.68 -1.66
N GLN A 972 -29.42 13.54 -1.50
CA GLN A 972 -30.53 13.37 -0.55
C GLN A 972 -30.06 12.96 0.86
N ALA A 973 -28.79 12.60 1.04
CA ALA A 973 -28.19 12.44 2.35
C ALA A 973 -28.14 13.80 3.07
N THR A 974 -28.44 13.82 4.38
CA THR A 974 -28.54 15.05 5.16
C THR A 974 -27.44 15.16 6.20
N GLY A 975 -26.61 16.21 6.12
CA GLY A 975 -25.69 16.60 7.20
C GLY A 975 -24.20 16.43 6.92
N ASP A 976 -23.80 16.11 5.69
CA ASP A 976 -22.41 16.07 5.24
C ASP A 976 -22.20 16.95 3.98
N GLU A 977 -20.95 17.02 3.51
CA GLU A 977 -20.51 17.90 2.41
C GLU A 977 -20.07 17.09 1.16
N PHE A 978 -20.55 15.86 0.98
CA PHE A 978 -20.09 14.95 -0.10
C PHE A 978 -21.13 14.75 -1.21
N GLY A 979 -20.67 14.43 -2.41
CA GLY A 979 -21.52 14.11 -3.56
C GLY A 979 -22.45 12.91 -3.35
N ALA A 980 -23.47 12.81 -4.21
CA ALA A 980 -24.26 11.58 -4.39
C ALA A 980 -23.39 10.48 -5.02
N THR A 981 -23.71 9.21 -4.74
CA THR A 981 -22.99 8.06 -5.33
C THR A 981 -23.71 7.53 -6.55
N VAL A 982 -22.95 7.04 -7.52
CA VAL A 982 -23.45 6.15 -8.58
C VAL A 982 -22.66 4.85 -8.47
N ALA A 983 -23.29 3.81 -7.97
CA ALA A 983 -22.73 2.45 -8.01
C ALA A 983 -22.80 1.93 -9.44
N GLU A 984 -23.98 2.01 -10.07
CA GLU A 984 -24.19 1.54 -11.44
C GLU A 984 -25.05 2.51 -12.25
N PHE A 985 -24.70 2.72 -13.52
CA PHE A 985 -25.48 3.45 -14.52
C PHE A 985 -25.63 2.57 -15.77
N ASN A 986 -26.85 2.16 -16.03
CA ASN A 986 -27.21 1.31 -17.15
C ASN A 986 -27.98 2.11 -18.20
N LEU A 987 -27.60 1.97 -19.46
CA LEU A 987 -28.21 2.65 -20.61
C LEU A 987 -28.77 1.60 -21.58
N PHE A 988 -30.10 1.55 -21.73
CA PHE A 988 -30.76 0.43 -22.43
C PHE A 988 -30.97 0.68 -23.92
N GLY A 989 -30.56 -0.28 -24.74
CA GLY A 989 -30.77 -0.30 -26.18
C GLY A 989 -32.16 -0.77 -26.62
N ALA A 990 -32.33 -0.97 -27.93
CA ALA A 990 -33.61 -1.34 -28.56
C ALA A 990 -34.19 -2.69 -28.08
N ASN A 991 -33.30 -3.62 -27.69
CA ASN A 991 -33.64 -4.95 -27.19
C ASN A 991 -33.55 -5.05 -25.66
N GLY A 992 -33.21 -3.96 -24.96
CA GLY A 992 -33.10 -3.95 -23.51
C GLY A 992 -34.46 -4.07 -22.83
N THR A 993 -34.58 -5.01 -21.91
CA THR A 993 -35.76 -5.15 -21.04
C THR A 993 -35.32 -5.01 -19.60
N SER A 994 -35.89 -4.06 -18.86
CA SER A 994 -35.61 -3.85 -17.43
C SER A 994 -35.74 -5.15 -16.64
N VAL A 995 -34.61 -5.63 -16.09
CA VAL A 995 -34.54 -6.87 -15.29
C VAL A 995 -34.59 -6.53 -13.80
N VAL A 996 -35.76 -6.12 -13.31
CA VAL A 996 -36.12 -6.31 -11.89
C VAL A 996 -37.48 -6.99 -11.82
N GLY A 997 -37.48 -8.22 -11.31
CA GLY A 997 -38.69 -8.96 -11.04
C GLY A 997 -39.43 -8.41 -9.83
N SER A 998 -40.62 -7.84 -10.04
CA SER A 998 -41.67 -7.74 -9.02
C SER A 998 -41.35 -7.01 -7.69
N GLY A 999 -40.78 -5.81 -7.75
CA GLY A 999 -41.28 -4.74 -6.86
C GLY A 999 -40.28 -3.78 -6.20
N THR A 1000 -40.16 -2.60 -6.77
CA THR A 1000 -40.13 -1.31 -6.03
C THR A 1000 -40.54 -0.17 -6.98
N SER A 1001 -40.75 1.03 -6.43
CA SER A 1001 -41.10 2.30 -7.11
C SER A 1001 -41.34 2.26 -8.64
N ASN A 1002 -42.61 2.13 -9.03
CA ASN A 1002 -43.08 2.75 -10.28
C ASN A 1002 -43.01 4.28 -10.07
N GLY A 1003 -41.83 4.86 -10.30
CA GLY A 1003 -41.70 6.31 -10.43
C GLY A 1003 -42.74 6.80 -11.41
N THR A 1004 -43.55 7.79 -11.01
CA THR A 1004 -44.64 8.27 -11.87
C THR A 1004 -44.09 8.76 -13.22
N LEU A 1005 -44.95 8.80 -14.25
CA LEU A 1005 -44.64 9.38 -15.55
C LEU A 1005 -44.29 10.88 -15.42
N SER A 1006 -43.06 11.15 -14.98
CA SER A 1006 -42.42 12.45 -15.10
C SER A 1006 -42.27 12.74 -16.59
N ASN A 1007 -42.50 13.99 -16.98
CA ASN A 1007 -42.27 14.39 -18.36
C ASN A 1007 -40.76 14.45 -18.59
N ALA A 1008 -40.16 13.32 -18.96
CA ALA A 1008 -38.81 13.28 -19.52
C ALA A 1008 -38.80 14.19 -20.75
N THR A 1009 -38.40 15.45 -20.53
CA THR A 1009 -38.68 16.54 -21.48
C THR A 1009 -37.59 16.55 -22.53
N THR A 1010 -37.68 15.60 -23.47
CA THR A 1010 -36.71 15.42 -24.54
C THR A 1010 -36.58 16.69 -25.38
N ALA A 1011 -35.54 17.45 -25.10
CA ALA A 1011 -35.24 18.72 -25.76
C ALA A 1011 -34.08 18.51 -26.72
N THR A 1012 -34.34 18.70 -28.02
CA THR A 1012 -33.28 18.95 -29.00
C THR A 1012 -32.71 20.34 -28.74
N VAL A 1013 -31.43 20.41 -28.36
CA VAL A 1013 -30.71 21.68 -28.21
C VAL A 1013 -29.71 21.81 -29.36
N THR A 1014 -29.83 22.90 -30.13
CA THR A 1014 -28.86 23.27 -31.18
C THR A 1014 -28.02 24.45 -30.68
N PRO A 1015 -26.68 24.33 -30.54
CA PRO A 1015 -25.86 25.40 -29.96
C PRO A 1015 -25.82 26.70 -30.81
N SER A 1016 -26.65 27.69 -30.45
CA SER A 1016 -26.64 29.01 -31.09
C SER A 1016 -25.53 29.91 -30.53
N SER A 1017 -24.60 30.34 -31.38
CA SER A 1017 -23.41 31.08 -30.97
C SER A 1017 -23.69 32.51 -30.48
N THR A 1018 -23.67 32.73 -29.17
CA THR A 1018 -23.62 34.08 -28.57
C THR A 1018 -22.77 34.11 -27.30
N ARG A 1019 -21.59 34.74 -27.37
CA ARG A 1019 -20.91 35.27 -26.18
C ARG A 1019 -21.71 36.47 -25.64
N GLY A 1020 -22.55 36.23 -24.62
CA GLY A 1020 -23.26 37.27 -23.88
C GLY A 1020 -22.53 37.60 -22.57
N ALA A 1021 -22.29 38.88 -22.30
CA ALA A 1021 -21.49 39.30 -21.14
C ALA A 1021 -22.22 39.07 -19.80
N VAL A 1022 -21.44 38.71 -18.77
CA VAL A 1022 -21.85 38.84 -17.36
C VAL A 1022 -22.23 40.30 -17.11
N SER A 1023 -23.47 40.53 -16.68
CA SER A 1023 -23.95 41.86 -16.28
C SER A 1023 -24.97 41.73 -15.14
N SER A 1024 -25.11 42.78 -14.33
CA SER A 1024 -25.66 42.69 -12.98
C SER A 1024 -26.87 43.59 -12.73
N LEU A 1025 -27.53 43.35 -11.59
CA LEU A 1025 -28.38 44.27 -10.80
C LEU A 1025 -29.87 44.49 -11.20
N ALA A 1026 -30.72 44.17 -10.20
CA ALA A 1026 -31.68 45.08 -9.54
C ALA A 1026 -33.18 45.15 -9.94
N THR A 1027 -33.99 44.41 -9.17
CA THR A 1027 -35.20 44.86 -8.40
C THR A 1027 -36.34 45.68 -9.03
N ALA A 1028 -37.56 45.12 -8.94
CA ALA A 1028 -38.77 45.76 -8.38
C ALA A 1028 -39.79 44.65 -8.01
N SER A 1029 -40.34 44.42 -6.80
CA SER A 1029 -40.78 45.21 -5.62
C SER A 1029 -42.30 45.49 -5.57
N ILE A 1030 -43.03 44.74 -4.74
CA ILE A 1030 -44.33 45.12 -4.14
C ILE A 1030 -44.26 44.77 -2.63
N THR A 1031 -44.97 45.52 -1.78
CA THR A 1031 -44.72 45.58 -0.33
C THR A 1031 -45.93 45.19 0.52
N ALA A 1032 -45.70 44.50 1.64
CA ALA A 1032 -46.58 44.48 2.80
C ALA A 1032 -45.74 44.39 4.10
N THR A 1033 -46.15 45.07 5.17
CA THR A 1033 -45.31 45.29 6.37
C THR A 1033 -45.99 44.84 7.68
N ARG A 1034 -45.23 44.22 8.61
CA ARG A 1034 -44.92 44.79 9.95
C ARG A 1034 -44.12 43.86 10.88
N THR A 1035 -43.04 44.40 11.44
CA THR A 1035 -42.40 44.04 12.72
C THR A 1035 -42.95 44.98 13.83
N PRO A 1036 -42.51 44.98 15.12
CA PRO A 1036 -41.49 44.19 15.84
C PRO A 1036 -42.11 43.39 17.03
N SER A 1037 -41.43 42.80 18.04
CA SER A 1037 -40.12 43.07 18.64
C SER A 1037 -39.47 41.91 19.43
N SER A 1038 -38.13 41.97 19.52
CA SER A 1038 -37.22 41.31 20.46
C SER A 1038 -37.24 42.01 21.86
N PRO A 1039 -36.40 41.70 22.90
CA PRO A 1039 -35.17 40.89 22.89
C PRO A 1039 -34.81 40.00 24.12
N SER A 1040 -33.77 39.17 23.92
CA SER A 1040 -32.66 38.76 24.84
C SER A 1040 -32.85 38.66 26.37
N LEU A 1041 -32.30 37.59 26.97
CA LEU A 1041 -31.05 37.69 27.77
C LEU A 1041 -30.44 36.32 28.15
N MET A 1042 -29.24 36.36 28.77
CA MET A 1042 -28.39 35.22 29.12
C MET A 1042 -28.64 34.66 30.54
N ALA A 1043 -27.92 33.57 30.83
CA ALA A 1043 -27.18 33.31 32.09
C ALA A 1043 -27.78 32.37 33.17
N SER A 1044 -27.21 31.15 33.17
CA SER A 1044 -26.54 30.50 34.32
C SER A 1044 -27.28 30.11 35.62
N ASN A 1045 -26.85 28.93 36.12
CA ASN A 1045 -26.51 28.60 37.51
C ASN A 1045 -27.53 28.00 38.50
N THR A 1046 -27.08 26.86 39.06
CA THR A 1046 -27.24 26.37 40.45
C THR A 1046 -28.62 25.92 40.98
N GLY A 1047 -28.64 24.75 41.63
CA GLY A 1047 -29.87 24.16 42.19
C GLY A 1047 -29.69 22.93 43.11
N PHE A 1048 -28.59 22.84 43.87
CA PHE A 1048 -28.33 21.73 44.82
C PHE A 1048 -29.46 21.54 45.86
N LYS A 1049 -29.89 20.29 46.09
CA LYS A 1049 -30.41 19.82 47.39
C LYS A 1049 -30.00 18.37 47.69
N THR A 1050 -29.57 18.15 48.93
CA THR A 1050 -29.08 16.87 49.51
C THR A 1050 -29.95 16.49 50.73
N VAL A 1051 -29.45 15.58 51.62
CA VAL A 1051 -30.07 15.00 52.84
C VAL A 1051 -30.87 13.70 52.56
N SER A 1052 -30.67 12.53 53.20
CA SER A 1052 -29.70 12.02 54.21
C SER A 1052 -29.66 10.47 54.15
N ARG A 1053 -28.50 9.77 54.14
CA ARG A 1053 -27.67 9.26 55.28
C ARG A 1053 -28.39 8.31 56.29
N PRO A 1054 -27.70 7.31 56.92
CA PRO A 1054 -26.35 6.74 56.63
C PRO A 1054 -26.19 5.19 56.80
N GLU A 1055 -24.95 4.70 56.57
CA GLU A 1055 -24.30 3.49 57.13
C GLU A 1055 -24.76 2.07 56.69
N ALA A 1056 -23.88 1.07 56.43
CA ALA A 1056 -22.40 1.05 56.40
C ALA A 1056 -21.82 -0.17 55.63
N TRP A 1057 -20.48 -0.15 55.38
CA TRP A 1057 -19.60 -1.20 54.78
C TRP A 1057 -19.81 -1.52 53.27
N SER A 1058 -18.79 -1.92 52.48
CA SER A 1058 -17.32 -1.67 52.50
C SER A 1058 -16.65 -2.23 51.22
N LEU A 1059 -15.62 -1.55 50.69
CA LEU A 1059 -14.74 -1.94 49.56
C LEU A 1059 -15.36 -1.99 48.14
N PHE A 1060 -14.46 -1.88 47.14
CA PHE A 1060 -14.61 -2.13 45.69
C PHE A 1060 -15.82 -1.54 44.94
N MET A 1061 -15.67 -0.29 44.46
CA MET A 1061 -15.59 0.05 43.02
C MET A 1061 -15.39 1.56 42.86
N GLY A 1062 -14.62 1.99 41.84
CA GLY A 1062 -14.35 3.42 41.66
C GLY A 1062 -13.35 3.81 40.56
N MET A 1063 -13.61 3.42 39.31
CA MET A 1063 -13.06 4.11 38.12
C MET A 1063 -13.92 3.80 36.88
N VAL A 1064 -14.89 4.68 36.62
CA VAL A 1064 -15.58 4.87 35.34
C VAL A 1064 -15.75 6.39 35.19
N VAL A 1065 -15.84 6.89 33.95
CA VAL A 1065 -15.74 8.31 33.56
C VAL A 1065 -14.30 8.82 33.57
N GLY A 1066 -13.60 8.55 32.45
CA GLY A 1066 -12.25 9.05 32.16
C GLY A 1066 -11.92 9.17 30.66
N MET A 1067 -12.88 8.92 29.76
CA MET A 1067 -12.70 8.97 28.30
C MET A 1067 -13.90 9.65 27.62
N VAL A 1068 -13.87 10.98 27.62
CA VAL A 1068 -14.34 11.86 26.54
C VAL A 1068 -13.37 13.04 26.57
N LEU A 1069 -12.74 13.38 25.44
CA LEU A 1069 -11.53 14.22 25.34
C LEU A 1069 -10.24 13.52 25.83
N LEU A 1070 -9.80 12.51 25.09
CA LEU A 1070 -8.75 12.74 24.08
C LEU A 1070 -8.97 11.79 22.90
#